data_AF-A0A662XLL0-F1
#
_entry.id   AF-A0A662XLL0-F1
#
_cell.length_a   1.000
_cell.length_b   1.000
_cell.length_c   1.000
_cell.angle_alpha   90.00
_cell.angle_beta   90.00
_cell.angle_gamma   90.00
#
_symmetry.space_group_name_H-M   'P 1'
#
loop_
_entity.id
_entity.type
_entity.pdbx_description
1 polymer ?
#
loop_
_entity_poly.entity_id
_entity_poly.type
_entity_poly.pdbx_seq_one_letter_code
_entity_poly.pdbx_strand_id
1 'polypeptide(L)'
;MSMATASSSGGDDGAPAPPLAVIAPAPSPSSAAHYNRLDESDLVEAKALGLLRNDMPVSTDLSAPEFGIAYEKKGGTKAAGCSADVFASQKSLQERCKHFAMQRGFQLIVAGSSTRANGGGNVKYRCKKLHGQQFFDPNTPASKLQCPFYVNGYGKDQSWKITRACFLHNHYKFIGWRPTPVPSAANAANALMPPATLAAAAVAVSGGMPVANATTDLLVFQQQLSVGPMPTPVNPANAGEAAAATAEATATPPQRLRTQRNTTLSMKVLCRMVTEEVNKYPAPGLVMAKLDGKMIRRILLGQGHTINHMMASRIKRQLQETRIGKVRTSFQKLGGYLKVVADKNPGSLFQVETTEQSGFKRALFISSAALSAVKFCRKIVALDHITASEEAPETPAGKLEDDENDDVICGVYLKATTKDYNDQVLTFALALVAKEDQANWEWFLQALQSTQTANWDEYTVIAGRTRGLQPALRTVWPQASHHFCLRRVVEDELMQAKKIPMTAEKKQRIFDLARSDSETEYNTLRKDLMRTNEAAVAYLDGLNRANWVKYAFLETFRRPTFNELTSDLAMALGSEELFSQHASASHTSWFGEDPVRSSQPLYTFNQYFMKIAENFHQRRQSVKLRPAQELVPMRDAQLQQILQGSQRCESIPCANGLFMVRYLGPTRLQIPDSWRHVNLVDWECTCQDWQDQQFPCLHAIHAAELDQRRMDTLYDVKLNSIENYLACYADGFVPWPMDAASIEPDTSLKSPLDFVFAEDASGRRKPGPKPKNKKSK
;
A
#
# COMPACT_ATOMS: atom_id res chain seq x y z
N MET A 1 29.46 -61.86 14.64
CA MET A 1 30.04 -62.81 13.67
C MET A 1 30.54 -61.98 12.50
N SER A 2 31.83 -61.91 12.13
CA SER A 2 33.10 -62.37 12.72
C SER A 2 34.20 -61.41 12.20
N MET A 3 35.24 -61.03 12.97
CA MET A 3 36.62 -61.58 12.89
C MET A 3 37.07 -62.16 11.53
N ALA A 4 38.32 -62.05 11.04
CA ALA A 4 39.52 -61.25 11.33
C ALA A 4 40.65 -61.71 10.34
N THR A 5 41.87 -61.11 10.38
CA THR A 5 43.17 -61.65 9.84
C THR A 5 43.35 -61.78 8.30
N ALA A 6 44.56 -61.72 7.69
CA ALA A 6 45.90 -61.21 8.07
C ALA A 6 46.87 -61.07 6.86
N SER A 7 47.97 -60.32 7.03
CA SER A 7 49.34 -60.39 6.42
C SER A 7 49.55 -61.01 5.02
N SER A 8 50.27 -60.38 4.06
CA SER A 8 51.76 -60.40 3.91
C SER A 8 52.15 -60.01 2.44
N SER A 9 53.39 -59.73 2.00
CA SER A 9 54.61 -59.10 2.59
C SER A 9 55.66 -58.78 1.49
N GLY A 10 56.60 -57.84 1.73
CA GLY A 10 57.77 -57.53 0.86
C GLY A 10 57.58 -56.30 -0.06
N GLY A 11 58.57 -55.43 -0.28
CA GLY A 11 59.95 -55.36 0.25
C GLY A 11 60.84 -54.57 -0.74
N ASP A 12 61.36 -53.42 -0.35
CA ASP A 12 62.10 -52.50 -1.25
C ASP A 12 63.31 -51.88 -0.52
N ASP A 13 64.44 -51.78 -1.21
CA ASP A 13 65.76 -51.40 -0.66
C ASP A 13 66.11 -49.94 -1.02
N GLY A 14 66.39 -49.10 -0.02
CA GLY A 14 66.77 -47.69 -0.24
C GLY A 14 67.44 -47.02 0.97
N ALA A 15 68.68 -46.58 0.79
CA ALA A 15 69.52 -45.94 1.83
C ALA A 15 69.04 -44.52 2.23
N PRO A 16 69.45 -43.99 3.40
CA PRO A 16 68.67 -42.96 4.11
C PRO A 16 68.97 -41.51 3.70
N ALA A 17 67.92 -40.68 3.69
CA ALA A 17 67.98 -39.22 3.60
C ALA A 17 68.00 -38.56 4.99
N PRO A 18 68.58 -37.35 5.16
CA PRO A 18 68.69 -36.67 6.45
C PRO A 18 67.34 -36.15 6.99
N PRO A 19 67.22 -35.89 8.31
CA PRO A 19 65.95 -35.53 8.93
C PRO A 19 65.42 -34.19 8.42
N LEU A 20 64.17 -34.20 7.96
CA LEU A 20 63.40 -32.98 7.66
C LEU A 20 63.25 -32.15 8.93
N ALA A 21 63.81 -30.94 8.93
CA ALA A 21 63.53 -29.96 9.96
C ALA A 21 62.02 -29.62 9.93
N VAL A 22 61.34 -29.81 11.06
CA VAL A 22 59.93 -29.43 11.21
C VAL A 22 59.84 -27.91 11.18
N ILE A 23 59.57 -27.36 10.00
CA ILE A 23 59.18 -25.96 9.85
C ILE A 23 57.80 -25.82 10.50
N ALA A 24 57.76 -25.23 11.70
CA ALA A 24 56.51 -24.85 12.32
C ALA A 24 55.78 -23.87 11.36
N PRO A 25 54.48 -24.08 11.08
CA PRO A 25 53.75 -23.18 10.21
C PRO A 25 53.78 -21.77 10.80
N ALA A 26 54.12 -20.79 9.97
CA ALA A 26 54.05 -19.39 10.36
C ALA A 26 52.62 -19.07 10.86
N PRO A 27 52.46 -18.29 11.94
CA PRO A 27 51.15 -18.00 12.50
C PRO A 27 50.28 -17.30 11.46
N SER A 28 49.22 -17.98 11.02
CA SER A 28 48.21 -17.39 10.13
C SER A 28 47.60 -16.15 10.78
N PRO A 29 47.52 -14.99 10.08
CA PRO A 29 46.93 -13.79 10.65
C PRO A 29 45.46 -14.03 11.04
N SER A 30 45.03 -13.48 12.16
CA SER A 30 43.66 -13.66 12.64
C SER A 30 42.63 -13.11 11.64
N SER A 31 41.54 -13.85 11.40
CA SER A 31 40.49 -13.53 10.41
C SER A 31 39.87 -12.13 10.57
N ALA A 32 39.99 -11.49 11.73
CA ALA A 32 39.53 -10.14 12.00
C ALA A 32 40.26 -9.03 11.22
N ALA A 33 41.42 -9.30 10.60
CA ALA A 33 42.23 -8.28 9.94
C ALA A 33 41.66 -7.80 8.58
N HIS A 34 41.00 -8.67 7.82
CA HIS A 34 40.60 -8.43 6.42
C HIS A 34 39.62 -7.26 6.20
N TYR A 35 38.86 -6.87 7.24
CA TYR A 35 37.82 -5.84 7.16
C TYR A 35 38.23 -4.50 7.76
N ASN A 36 39.41 -4.38 8.36
CA ASN A 36 39.89 -3.15 8.98
C ASN A 36 40.70 -2.33 7.96
N ARG A 37 40.25 -1.11 7.65
CA ARG A 37 40.93 -0.18 6.75
C ARG A 37 41.56 0.96 7.54
N LEU A 38 42.78 1.33 7.15
CA LEU A 38 43.48 2.52 7.63
C LEU A 38 43.55 3.52 6.47
N ASP A 39 42.77 4.61 6.54
CA ASP A 39 42.77 5.61 5.48
C ASP A 39 43.84 6.67 5.76
N GLU A 40 44.79 6.85 4.84
CA GLU A 40 45.88 7.84 4.97
C GLU A 40 45.36 9.27 5.21
N SER A 41 44.26 9.61 4.54
CA SER A 41 43.54 10.88 4.72
C SER A 41 43.04 11.16 6.15
N ASP A 42 42.79 10.12 6.95
CA ASP A 42 42.46 10.30 8.38
C ASP A 42 43.71 10.63 9.19
N LEU A 43 44.87 10.07 8.85
CA LEU A 43 46.14 10.38 9.51
C LEU A 43 46.60 11.80 9.18
N VAL A 44 46.42 12.25 7.94
CA VAL A 44 46.71 13.63 7.50
C VAL A 44 45.83 14.62 8.27
N GLU A 45 44.51 14.42 8.32
CA GLU A 45 43.59 15.31 9.03
C GLU A 45 43.81 15.27 10.55
N ALA A 46 44.08 14.09 11.13
CA ALA A 46 44.40 14.00 12.56
C ALA A 46 45.68 14.76 12.94
N LYS A 47 46.67 14.79 12.04
CA LYS A 47 47.89 15.63 12.19
C LYS A 47 47.56 17.12 12.04
N ALA A 48 46.80 17.51 11.02
CA ALA A 48 46.39 18.90 10.78
C ALA A 48 45.58 19.50 11.95
N LEU A 49 44.78 18.68 12.63
CA LEU A 49 43.95 19.07 13.79
C LEU A 49 44.64 18.94 15.15
N GLY A 50 45.94 18.63 15.19
CA GLY A 50 46.71 18.46 16.42
C GLY A 50 46.35 17.21 17.25
N LEU A 51 45.46 16.34 16.73
CA LEU A 51 45.04 15.09 17.39
C LEU A 51 46.11 13.99 17.30
N LEU A 52 47.04 14.09 16.35
CA LEU A 52 48.18 13.20 16.16
C LEU A 52 49.45 14.04 15.91
N ARG A 53 50.59 13.68 16.50
CA ARG A 53 51.88 14.35 16.19
C ARG A 53 52.39 13.97 14.81
N ASN A 54 53.10 14.89 14.15
CA ASN A 54 53.70 14.66 12.84
C ASN A 54 54.70 13.49 12.83
N ASP A 55 55.45 13.34 13.92
CA ASP A 55 56.49 12.33 14.15
C ASP A 55 55.97 11.04 14.81
N MET A 56 54.66 10.93 15.10
CA MET A 56 54.10 9.72 15.70
C MET A 56 54.00 8.60 14.67
N PRO A 57 54.67 7.44 14.86
CA PRO A 57 54.52 6.31 13.98
C PRO A 57 53.13 5.66 14.17
N VAL A 58 52.51 5.29 13.05
CA VAL A 58 51.30 4.47 13.00
C VAL A 58 51.60 3.31 12.06
N SER A 59 51.50 2.06 12.54
CA SER A 59 51.85 0.92 11.72
C SER A 59 50.87 0.74 10.56
N THR A 60 51.39 0.69 9.34
CA THR A 60 50.65 0.33 8.12
C THR A 60 50.76 -1.16 7.78
N ASP A 61 51.61 -1.91 8.49
CA ASP A 61 51.75 -3.35 8.34
C ASP A 61 50.52 -4.08 8.94
N LEU A 62 49.76 -4.72 8.05
CA LEU A 62 48.56 -5.53 8.35
C LEU A 62 48.83 -6.74 9.25
N SER A 63 50.07 -7.24 9.30
CA SER A 63 50.48 -8.36 10.14
C SER A 63 50.88 -7.96 11.56
N ALA A 64 51.14 -6.66 11.79
CA ALA A 64 51.58 -6.15 13.08
C ALA A 64 50.42 -6.02 14.08
N PRO A 65 50.59 -6.40 15.37
CA PRO A 65 49.56 -6.22 16.41
C PRO A 65 49.27 -4.74 16.76
N GLU A 66 50.02 -3.80 16.16
CA GLU A 66 49.88 -2.36 16.31
C GLU A 66 49.31 -1.67 15.04
N PHE A 67 48.84 -2.45 14.05
CA PHE A 67 48.24 -1.94 12.81
C PHE A 67 47.20 -0.84 13.08
N GLY A 68 47.38 0.34 12.50
CA GLY A 68 46.51 1.51 12.65
C GLY A 68 46.39 2.10 14.07
N ILE A 69 47.24 1.71 15.02
CA ILE A 69 47.24 2.22 16.40
C ILE A 69 48.39 3.23 16.60
N ALA A 70 48.05 4.42 17.10
CA ALA A 70 48.99 5.43 17.55
C ALA A 70 49.11 5.41 19.08
N TYR A 71 50.31 5.18 19.62
CA TYR A 71 50.61 5.33 21.05
C TYR A 71 52.11 5.48 21.32
N GLU A 72 52.46 6.10 22.45
CA GLU A 72 53.85 6.25 22.88
C GLU A 72 54.33 5.01 23.64
N LYS A 73 55.43 4.39 23.18
CA LYS A 73 56.03 3.20 23.82
C LYS A 73 56.79 3.60 25.11
N LYS A 74 56.76 2.72 26.12
CA LYS A 74 57.39 2.95 27.43
C LYS A 74 58.88 3.28 27.28
N GLY A 75 59.25 4.50 27.63
CA GLY A 75 60.60 5.06 27.49
C GLY A 75 60.56 6.56 27.27
N GLY A 76 59.56 7.05 26.52
CA GLY A 76 59.20 8.46 26.47
C GLY A 76 58.67 8.97 27.83
N THR A 77 58.83 10.27 28.09
CA THR A 77 58.33 10.88 29.32
C THR A 77 56.81 10.77 29.37
N LYS A 78 56.24 10.39 30.52
CA LYS A 78 54.77 10.31 30.73
C LYS A 78 54.02 11.65 30.50
N ALA A 79 54.74 12.73 30.17
CA ALA A 79 54.24 14.03 29.80
C ALA A 79 53.70 14.09 28.36
N ALA A 80 54.35 13.45 27.39
CA ALA A 80 53.88 13.43 26.01
C ALA A 80 52.62 12.55 25.82
N GLY A 81 51.84 12.87 24.79
CA GLY A 81 50.76 12.03 24.29
C GLY A 81 51.00 11.70 22.82
N CYS A 82 50.05 11.02 22.19
CA CYS A 82 50.05 10.90 20.74
C CYS A 82 49.50 12.16 20.03
N SER A 83 48.77 13.04 20.74
CA SER A 83 48.37 14.36 20.23
C SER A 83 49.52 15.37 20.24
N ALA A 84 49.52 16.29 19.28
CA ALA A 84 50.40 17.47 19.28
C ALA A 84 49.84 18.56 20.21
N ASP A 85 48.51 18.74 20.18
CA ASP A 85 47.80 19.70 21.03
C ASP A 85 47.66 19.17 22.47
N VAL A 86 47.69 20.12 23.41
CA VAL A 86 47.23 19.97 24.80
C VAL A 86 45.94 20.77 24.96
N PHE A 87 44.90 20.13 25.47
CA PHE A 87 43.55 20.67 25.56
C PHE A 87 43.25 21.16 26.98
N ALA A 88 42.69 22.37 27.13
CA ALA A 88 42.38 22.95 28.44
C ALA A 88 41.20 22.27 29.19
N SER A 89 40.46 21.39 28.50
CA SER A 89 39.34 20.64 29.10
C SER A 89 38.95 19.40 28.28
N GLN A 90 38.22 18.48 28.92
CA GLN A 90 37.54 17.37 28.25
C GLN A 90 36.61 17.84 27.11
N LYS A 91 35.98 19.02 27.28
CA LYS A 91 35.07 19.61 26.28
C LYS A 91 35.83 20.05 25.02
N SER A 92 36.95 20.77 25.17
CA SER A 92 37.78 21.18 24.03
C SER A 92 38.36 19.98 23.26
N LEU A 93 38.77 18.92 23.97
CA LEU A 93 39.19 17.66 23.33
C LEU A 93 38.02 17.01 22.57
N GLN A 94 36.81 16.98 23.17
CA GLN A 94 35.63 16.44 22.52
C GLN A 94 35.25 17.20 21.24
N GLU A 95 35.35 18.53 21.26
CA GLU A 95 35.04 19.39 20.12
C GLU A 95 36.02 19.17 18.96
N ARG A 96 37.33 19.08 19.24
CA ARG A 96 38.33 18.74 18.21
C ARG A 96 38.11 17.33 17.63
N CYS A 97 37.87 16.33 18.47
CA CYS A 97 37.55 14.96 18.03
C CYS A 97 36.27 14.90 17.19
N LYS A 98 35.23 15.70 17.54
CA LYS A 98 34.02 15.83 16.72
C LYS A 98 34.32 16.46 15.37
N HIS A 99 35.08 17.56 15.32
CA HIS A 99 35.44 18.23 14.08
C HIS A 99 36.16 17.29 13.10
N PHE A 100 37.16 16.54 13.60
CA PHE A 100 37.83 15.48 12.87
C PHE A 100 36.85 14.46 12.29
N ALA A 101 36.00 13.88 13.14
CA ALA A 101 35.03 12.89 12.72
C ALA A 101 34.04 13.45 11.67
N MET A 102 33.62 14.71 11.80
CA MET A 102 32.79 15.41 10.81
C MET A 102 33.48 15.51 9.44
N GLN A 103 34.73 16.01 9.39
CA GLN A 103 35.50 16.13 8.15
C GLN A 103 35.83 14.77 7.52
N ARG A 104 35.98 13.73 8.34
CA ARG A 104 36.23 12.36 7.89
C ARG A 104 34.94 11.53 7.73
N GLY A 105 33.76 12.13 7.85
CA GLY A 105 32.49 11.52 7.49
C GLY A 105 31.93 10.48 8.48
N PHE A 106 32.24 10.55 9.77
CA PHE A 106 31.64 9.66 10.77
C PHE A 106 31.26 10.40 12.05
N GLN A 107 30.37 9.80 12.86
CA GLN A 107 29.96 10.37 14.15
C GLN A 107 30.66 9.65 15.30
N LEU A 108 30.89 10.36 16.40
CA LEU A 108 31.45 9.82 17.64
C LEU A 108 30.40 9.67 18.74
N ILE A 109 30.58 8.64 19.56
CA ILE A 109 29.97 8.52 20.90
C ILE A 109 31.06 8.54 21.97
N VAL A 110 30.68 8.96 23.19
CA VAL A 110 31.49 8.73 24.39
C VAL A 110 31.20 7.31 24.86
N ALA A 111 32.17 6.41 24.68
CA ALA A 111 32.08 5.00 25.10
C ALA A 111 32.39 4.81 26.59
N GLY A 112 32.95 5.83 27.25
CA GLY A 112 33.16 5.88 28.68
C GLY A 112 33.86 7.18 29.08
N SER A 113 33.53 7.71 30.25
CA SER A 113 34.19 8.90 30.81
C SER A 113 34.20 8.85 32.34
N SER A 114 35.28 9.35 32.93
CA SER A 114 35.35 9.67 34.37
C SER A 114 35.96 11.05 34.54
N THR A 115 35.41 11.84 35.45
CA THR A 115 35.86 13.20 35.74
C THR A 115 35.96 13.34 37.26
N ARG A 116 37.07 13.90 37.75
CA ARG A 116 37.36 14.11 39.16
C ARG A 116 37.17 15.59 39.51
N ALA A 117 36.95 15.89 40.79
CA ALA A 117 36.73 17.26 41.28
C ALA A 117 37.88 18.23 40.95
N ASN A 118 39.10 17.74 40.72
CA ASN A 118 40.26 18.54 40.31
C ASN A 118 40.37 18.76 38.77
N GLY A 119 39.32 18.50 38.00
CA GLY A 119 39.31 18.67 36.54
C GLY A 119 40.10 17.62 35.75
N GLY A 120 40.71 16.64 36.43
CA GLY A 120 41.34 15.47 35.81
C GLY A 120 40.36 14.34 35.51
N GLY A 121 40.70 13.41 34.62
CA GLY A 121 39.78 12.37 34.18
C GLY A 121 40.29 11.46 33.07
N ASN A 122 39.41 10.58 32.59
CA ASN A 122 39.62 9.76 31.40
C ASN A 122 38.40 9.86 30.50
N VAL A 123 38.59 9.80 29.18
CA VAL A 123 37.49 9.73 28.22
C VAL A 123 37.86 8.80 27.06
N LYS A 124 36.88 8.03 26.57
CA LYS A 124 37.04 7.18 25.38
C LYS A 124 35.98 7.53 24.35
N TYR A 125 36.40 7.97 23.17
CA TYR A 125 35.53 8.15 22.02
C TYR A 125 35.60 6.92 21.11
N ARG A 126 34.48 6.58 20.48
CA ARG A 126 34.35 5.50 19.47
C ARG A 126 33.38 5.94 18.37
N CYS A 127 33.45 5.32 17.20
CA CYS A 127 32.45 5.55 16.15
C CYS A 127 31.05 5.15 16.63
N LYS A 128 30.08 6.02 16.32
CA LYS A 128 28.65 5.80 16.53
C LYS A 128 28.14 4.80 15.48
N LYS A 129 27.32 3.83 15.89
CA LYS A 129 26.50 3.05 14.95
C LYS A 129 25.41 3.96 14.36
N LEU A 130 25.29 4.03 13.05
CA LEU A 130 24.19 4.70 12.36
C LEU A 130 23.07 3.66 12.16
N HIS A 131 21.86 3.93 12.68
CA HIS A 131 20.69 3.04 12.57
C HIS A 131 20.94 1.56 12.91
N GLY A 132 21.84 1.28 13.86
CA GLY A 132 22.22 -0.08 14.26
C GLY A 132 23.14 -0.84 13.30
N GLN A 133 23.45 -0.28 12.13
CA GLN A 133 24.15 -0.97 11.04
C GLN A 133 25.62 -0.53 10.92
N GLN A 134 26.51 -1.53 10.81
CA GLN A 134 27.92 -1.43 10.42
C GLN A 134 28.26 -2.74 9.65
N PHE A 135 27.92 -2.83 8.36
CA PHE A 135 27.97 -4.04 7.52
C PHE A 135 29.34 -4.39 6.92
N PHE A 136 30.13 -5.28 7.53
CA PHE A 136 31.48 -5.57 7.00
C PHE A 136 31.90 -7.04 7.01
N ASP A 137 31.54 -7.84 8.04
CA ASP A 137 31.72 -9.29 8.01
C ASP A 137 30.34 -9.98 7.95
N PRO A 138 29.99 -10.73 6.88
CA PRO A 138 28.72 -11.45 6.79
C PRO A 138 28.57 -12.56 7.84
N ASN A 139 29.66 -12.99 8.49
CA ASN A 139 29.66 -14.08 9.47
C ASN A 139 29.51 -13.59 10.92
N THR A 140 29.70 -12.30 11.21
CA THR A 140 29.59 -11.75 12.56
C THR A 140 28.19 -11.18 12.81
N PRO A 141 27.43 -11.68 13.81
CA PRO A 141 26.10 -11.16 14.13
C PRO A 141 26.08 -9.65 14.42
N ALA A 142 25.06 -8.94 13.95
CA ALA A 142 24.95 -7.48 14.05
C ALA A 142 25.06 -6.91 15.48
N SER A 143 24.68 -7.70 16.49
CA SER A 143 24.84 -7.39 17.90
C SER A 143 26.30 -7.31 18.36
N LYS A 144 27.22 -8.04 17.70
CA LYS A 144 28.66 -8.12 18.02
C LYS A 144 29.53 -7.21 17.16
N LEU A 145 29.06 -6.73 16.01
CA LEU A 145 29.80 -5.80 15.15
C LEU A 145 30.10 -4.48 15.91
N GLN A 146 31.36 -4.07 15.95
CA GLN A 146 31.80 -2.80 16.53
C GLN A 146 33.03 -2.28 15.78
N CYS A 147 33.05 -0.97 15.55
CA CYS A 147 34.21 -0.29 14.97
C CYS A 147 35.46 -0.35 15.87
N PRO A 148 36.64 -0.74 15.34
CA PRO A 148 37.90 -0.71 16.08
C PRO A 148 38.43 0.70 16.31
N PHE A 149 37.88 1.73 15.64
CA PHE A 149 38.23 3.13 15.88
C PHE A 149 38.00 3.51 17.35
N TYR A 150 39.01 4.13 17.97
CA TYR A 150 38.84 4.81 19.25
C TYR A 150 39.88 5.89 19.49
N VAL A 151 39.55 6.84 20.37
CA VAL A 151 40.46 7.86 20.89
C VAL A 151 40.36 7.88 22.41
N ASN A 152 41.47 7.64 23.10
CA ASN A 152 41.55 7.68 24.56
C ASN A 152 42.18 9.00 25.04
N GLY A 153 41.39 9.85 25.69
CA GLY A 153 41.87 11.06 26.35
C GLY A 153 42.15 10.85 27.84
N TYR A 154 43.21 11.47 28.35
CA TYR A 154 43.53 11.57 29.78
C TYR A 154 43.70 13.03 30.18
N GLY A 155 43.14 13.40 31.32
CA GLY A 155 43.21 14.74 31.90
C GLY A 155 43.83 14.74 33.29
N LYS A 156 44.71 15.70 33.57
CA LYS A 156 45.25 15.99 34.90
C LYS A 156 45.51 17.49 35.00
N ASP A 157 45.14 18.11 36.11
CA ASP A 157 45.46 19.52 36.42
C ASP A 157 45.07 20.49 35.28
N GLN A 158 43.85 20.33 34.75
CA GLN A 158 43.29 21.04 33.57
C GLN A 158 44.00 20.79 32.23
N SER A 159 45.08 20.01 32.19
CA SER A 159 45.75 19.57 30.96
C SER A 159 45.17 18.22 30.48
N TRP A 160 44.55 18.22 29.30
CA TRP A 160 44.02 17.03 28.63
C TRP A 160 44.82 16.68 27.37
N LYS A 161 45.09 15.39 27.14
CA LYS A 161 45.85 14.90 25.98
C LYS A 161 45.35 13.54 25.51
N ILE A 162 45.68 13.16 24.27
CA ILE A 162 45.37 11.83 23.75
C ILE A 162 46.51 10.86 24.10
N THR A 163 46.18 9.76 24.76
CA THR A 163 47.16 8.75 25.21
C THR A 163 47.31 7.58 24.24
N ARG A 164 46.24 7.24 23.53
CA ARG A 164 46.21 6.18 22.52
C ARG A 164 45.04 6.42 21.56
N ALA A 165 45.29 6.27 20.27
CA ALA A 165 44.26 6.30 19.24
C ALA A 165 44.36 5.06 18.33
N CYS A 166 43.25 4.68 17.73
CA CYS A 166 43.16 3.68 16.68
C CYS A 166 42.36 4.29 15.54
N PHE A 167 42.97 4.39 14.37
CA PHE A 167 42.40 4.98 13.15
C PHE A 167 41.87 3.92 12.18
N LEU A 168 41.81 2.65 12.62
CA LEU A 168 41.16 1.61 11.85
C LEU A 168 39.65 1.82 11.83
N HIS A 169 39.07 1.81 10.64
CA HIS A 169 37.64 1.68 10.43
C HIS A 169 37.35 0.34 9.79
N ASN A 170 36.48 -0.46 10.40
CA ASN A 170 35.76 -1.50 9.70
C ASN A 170 34.39 -0.97 9.26
N HIS A 171 34.29 0.28 8.80
CA HIS A 171 33.07 0.75 8.17
C HIS A 171 33.27 1.88 7.15
N TYR A 172 32.33 1.97 6.20
CA TYR A 172 32.21 3.11 5.30
C TYR A 172 31.97 4.41 6.07
N LYS A 173 32.59 5.47 5.57
CA LYS A 173 32.47 6.85 6.07
C LYS A 173 31.67 7.68 5.06
N PHE A 174 31.32 8.90 5.43
CA PHE A 174 30.49 9.87 4.70
C PHE A 174 29.00 9.53 4.55
N ILE A 175 28.54 8.42 5.13
CA ILE A 175 27.10 8.09 5.23
C ILE A 175 26.34 9.18 6.00
N GLY A 176 25.41 9.85 5.33
CA GLY A 176 24.53 10.87 5.92
C GLY A 176 25.11 12.28 6.04
N TRP A 177 26.25 12.59 5.40
CA TRP A 177 26.86 13.92 5.41
C TRP A 177 26.53 14.71 4.14
N ARG A 178 26.28 16.02 4.28
CA ARG A 178 26.17 16.96 3.16
C ARG A 178 27.47 17.76 3.05
N PRO A 179 28.12 17.85 1.87
CA PRO A 179 29.22 18.79 1.68
C PRO A 179 28.70 20.23 1.73
N THR A 180 29.28 21.08 2.58
CA THR A 180 29.19 22.53 2.41
C THR A 180 30.15 22.94 1.29
N PRO A 181 29.71 23.66 0.24
CA PRO A 181 30.62 24.15 -0.79
C PRO A 181 31.67 25.09 -0.19
N VAL A 182 32.94 24.84 -0.49
CA VAL A 182 34.02 25.79 -0.19
C VAL A 182 33.92 26.94 -1.19
N PRO A 183 33.83 28.22 -0.77
CA PRO A 183 33.76 29.33 -1.71
C PRO A 183 35.10 29.50 -2.42
N SER A 184 35.13 29.19 -3.72
CA SER A 184 36.26 29.48 -4.59
C SER A 184 36.37 31.00 -4.81
N ALA A 185 37.55 31.57 -4.56
CA ALA A 185 37.83 33.00 -4.63
C ALA A 185 38.01 33.54 -6.07
N ALA A 186 37.16 33.13 -7.01
CA ALA A 186 37.33 33.37 -8.45
C ALA A 186 36.30 34.33 -9.09
N ASN A 187 35.13 34.56 -8.48
CA ASN A 187 34.04 35.34 -9.09
C ASN A 187 33.74 36.67 -8.38
N ALA A 188 34.79 37.43 -8.05
CA ALA A 188 34.69 38.77 -7.46
C ALA A 188 34.86 39.90 -8.50
N ALA A 189 34.27 39.76 -9.68
CA ALA A 189 34.30 40.77 -10.74
C ALA A 189 33.09 40.66 -11.68
N ASN A 190 31.91 41.11 -11.22
CA ASN A 190 30.84 41.76 -12.01
C ASN A 190 29.57 41.91 -11.16
N ALA A 191 29.54 42.95 -10.32
CA ALA A 191 28.35 43.35 -9.59
C ALA A 191 28.28 44.88 -9.52
N LEU A 192 27.49 45.50 -10.41
CA LEU A 192 27.09 46.91 -10.36
C LEU A 192 25.85 47.13 -11.26
N MET A 193 24.68 46.69 -10.75
CA MET A 193 23.48 47.50 -10.44
C MET A 193 22.95 48.58 -11.44
N PRO A 194 21.63 48.93 -11.45
CA PRO A 194 20.44 48.33 -10.79
C PRO A 194 19.17 48.29 -11.72
N PRO A 195 17.90 48.63 -11.37
CA PRO A 195 16.76 47.77 -11.74
C PRO A 195 15.63 48.41 -12.58
N ALA A 196 14.90 47.63 -13.38
CA ALA A 196 13.59 48.07 -13.91
C ALA A 196 12.60 46.92 -14.20
N THR A 197 11.41 47.13 -13.66
CA THR A 197 10.08 46.55 -13.90
C THR A 197 9.74 45.97 -15.29
N LEU A 198 8.92 44.92 -15.25
CA LEU A 198 8.15 44.33 -16.37
C LEU A 198 7.30 45.36 -17.14
N ALA A 199 7.33 45.27 -18.47
CA ALA A 199 6.29 45.75 -19.36
C ALA A 199 6.20 44.83 -20.60
N ALA A 200 5.00 44.64 -21.14
CA ALA A 200 4.72 43.69 -22.22
C ALA A 200 4.92 44.30 -23.62
N ALA A 201 5.25 43.46 -24.61
CA ALA A 201 4.97 43.73 -26.02
C ALA A 201 4.84 42.41 -26.79
N ALA A 202 3.72 42.25 -27.51
CA ALA A 202 3.59 41.28 -28.59
C ALA A 202 3.89 42.00 -29.92
N VAL A 203 4.56 41.32 -30.85
CA VAL A 203 4.66 41.76 -32.25
C VAL A 203 4.40 40.56 -33.14
N ALA A 204 3.40 40.69 -34.02
CA ALA A 204 3.10 39.72 -35.05
C ALA A 204 3.98 39.96 -36.29
N VAL A 205 4.27 38.89 -37.04
CA VAL A 205 4.74 38.99 -38.42
C VAL A 205 3.85 38.11 -39.30
N SER A 206 3.32 38.69 -40.36
CA SER A 206 2.43 38.06 -41.33
C SER A 206 3.12 37.92 -42.70
N GLY A 207 2.80 36.84 -43.42
CA GLY A 207 3.29 36.58 -44.78
C GLY A 207 2.67 35.32 -45.38
N GLY A 208 1.76 35.48 -46.36
CA GLY A 208 1.17 34.39 -47.15
C GLY A 208 2.09 33.93 -48.31
N MET A 209 1.75 33.04 -49.24
CA MET A 209 0.56 32.26 -49.69
C MET A 209 1.06 31.39 -50.90
N PRO A 210 0.28 30.60 -51.70
CA PRO A 210 -0.95 29.79 -51.51
C PRO A 210 -0.86 28.35 -52.12
N VAL A 211 -2.03 27.67 -52.31
CA VAL A 211 -2.35 26.53 -53.25
C VAL A 211 -1.99 25.09 -52.79
N ALA A 212 -2.86 24.05 -52.84
CA ALA A 212 -4.34 23.94 -52.91
C ALA A 212 -4.90 22.53 -52.56
N ASN A 213 -6.15 22.52 -52.06
CA ASN A 213 -7.26 21.54 -52.20
C ASN A 213 -7.22 20.04 -51.81
N ALA A 214 -8.41 19.60 -51.34
CA ALA A 214 -8.96 18.24 -51.19
C ALA A 214 -8.48 17.40 -49.96
N THR A 215 -9.33 16.72 -49.18
CA THR A 215 -10.82 16.59 -49.20
C THR A 215 -11.39 16.10 -47.85
N THR A 216 -12.59 16.59 -47.52
CA THR A 216 -13.71 15.97 -46.75
C THR A 216 -13.55 15.54 -45.28
N ASP A 217 -14.42 16.15 -44.47
CA ASP A 217 -14.73 15.93 -43.05
C ASP A 217 -15.09 14.51 -42.58
N LEU A 218 -14.91 14.29 -41.28
CA LEU A 218 -15.95 13.66 -40.44
C LEU A 218 -16.01 14.34 -39.06
N LEU A 219 -17.17 14.93 -38.75
CA LEU A 219 -17.41 15.71 -37.53
C LEU A 219 -17.84 14.84 -36.34
N VAL A 220 -17.25 15.09 -35.18
CA VAL A 220 -17.91 14.89 -33.87
C VAL A 220 -17.67 16.14 -33.02
N PHE A 221 -18.73 16.86 -32.71
CA PHE A 221 -18.69 18.03 -31.81
C PHE A 221 -19.44 17.69 -30.52
N GLN A 222 -18.75 17.72 -29.39
CA GLN A 222 -19.37 17.82 -28.07
C GLN A 222 -19.14 19.23 -27.54
N GLN A 223 -20.23 19.98 -27.33
CA GLN A 223 -20.18 21.25 -26.62
C GLN A 223 -20.16 21.02 -25.11
N GLN A 224 -19.24 21.68 -24.41
CA GLN A 224 -19.36 21.93 -22.97
C GLN A 224 -19.75 23.39 -22.73
N LEU A 225 -20.64 23.58 -21.75
CA LEU A 225 -21.00 24.89 -21.20
C LEU A 225 -20.07 25.22 -20.02
N SER A 226 -19.72 26.50 -19.86
CA SER A 226 -19.17 27.04 -18.62
C SER A 226 -19.82 28.40 -18.29
N VAL A 227 -19.90 28.74 -16.99
CA VAL A 227 -20.92 29.63 -16.43
C VAL A 227 -20.39 30.99 -15.96
N GLY A 228 -21.13 32.05 -16.28
CA GLY A 228 -21.32 33.24 -15.43
C GLY A 228 -20.45 34.48 -15.72
N PRO A 229 -20.74 35.64 -15.09
CA PRO A 229 -21.76 35.91 -14.05
C PRO A 229 -22.79 37.03 -14.39
N MET A 230 -23.69 37.32 -13.44
CA MET A 230 -24.73 38.38 -13.47
C MET A 230 -24.15 39.80 -13.64
N PRO A 231 -24.91 40.73 -14.26
CA PRO A 231 -25.64 41.72 -13.45
C PRO A 231 -27.06 42.09 -13.96
N THR A 232 -27.83 42.77 -13.09
CA THR A 232 -29.16 43.36 -13.34
C THR A 232 -29.03 44.88 -13.70
N PRO A 233 -30.12 45.65 -13.94
CA PRO A 233 -30.96 45.61 -15.15
C PRO A 233 -31.35 47.02 -15.72
N VAL A 234 -31.37 47.26 -17.04
CA VAL A 234 -31.96 48.51 -17.62
C VAL A 234 -32.62 48.33 -19.02
N ASN A 235 -33.77 48.99 -19.19
CA ASN A 235 -34.66 49.26 -20.36
C ASN A 235 -34.05 49.30 -21.81
N PRO A 236 -34.87 49.07 -22.87
CA PRO A 236 -35.79 50.09 -23.47
C PRO A 236 -37.27 49.62 -23.52
N ALA A 237 -38.33 50.43 -23.46
CA ALA A 237 -38.70 51.73 -24.07
C ALA A 237 -39.40 51.65 -25.45
N ASN A 238 -40.75 51.74 -25.43
CA ASN A 238 -41.62 52.59 -26.27
C ASN A 238 -43.07 52.38 -25.77
N ALA A 239 -43.75 53.40 -25.22
CA ALA A 239 -44.44 54.50 -25.92
C ALA A 239 -45.72 54.01 -26.65
N GLY A 240 -46.94 54.45 -26.30
CA GLY A 240 -47.31 55.51 -25.36
C GLY A 240 -48.75 55.45 -24.82
N GLU A 241 -49.19 56.59 -24.28
CA GLU A 241 -50.38 56.84 -23.46
C GLU A 241 -51.71 56.70 -24.27
N ALA A 242 -52.93 56.69 -23.68
CA ALA A 242 -53.38 57.22 -22.38
C ALA A 242 -54.68 56.57 -21.84
N ALA A 243 -54.95 56.81 -20.55
CA ALA A 243 -56.25 56.82 -19.84
C ALA A 243 -57.16 55.55 -19.91
N ALA A 244 -57.36 54.77 -18.84
CA ALA A 244 -58.14 55.05 -17.61
C ALA A 244 -59.68 55.02 -17.82
N ALA A 245 -60.50 54.30 -17.04
CA ALA A 245 -60.26 53.43 -15.88
C ALA A 245 -61.43 52.44 -15.60
N THR A 246 -61.21 51.52 -14.64
CA THR A 246 -62.20 50.75 -13.82
C THR A 246 -63.27 49.86 -14.49
N ALA A 247 -63.25 48.55 -14.20
CA ALA A 247 -64.27 47.81 -13.44
C ALA A 247 -64.26 46.28 -13.71
N GLU A 248 -64.88 45.54 -12.80
CA GLU A 248 -64.71 44.12 -12.46
C GLU A 248 -65.17 43.03 -13.45
N ALA A 249 -64.57 41.84 -13.27
CA ALA A 249 -65.16 40.49 -13.29
C ALA A 249 -66.05 40.01 -14.46
N THR A 250 -65.67 38.87 -15.05
CA THR A 250 -66.38 37.58 -14.83
C THR A 250 -65.55 36.38 -15.30
N ALA A 251 -65.80 35.20 -14.72
CA ALA A 251 -65.05 33.98 -14.99
C ALA A 251 -65.87 32.96 -15.78
N THR A 252 -65.20 32.16 -16.60
CA THR A 252 -65.76 30.92 -17.19
C THR A 252 -64.72 29.80 -17.12
N PRO A 253 -64.99 28.67 -16.45
CA PRO A 253 -63.98 27.62 -16.25
C PRO A 253 -63.93 26.61 -17.42
N PRO A 254 -62.74 26.19 -17.86
CA PRO A 254 -62.62 25.06 -18.80
C PRO A 254 -62.87 23.70 -18.12
N GLN A 255 -63.25 22.72 -18.93
CA GLN A 255 -63.91 21.48 -18.50
C GLN A 255 -63.01 20.50 -17.74
N ARG A 256 -63.60 19.77 -16.78
CA ARG A 256 -62.96 18.60 -16.13
C ARG A 256 -62.80 17.44 -17.12
N LEU A 257 -61.56 17.06 -17.40
CA LEU A 257 -61.23 15.74 -17.96
C LEU A 257 -61.80 14.62 -17.08
N ARG A 258 -62.62 13.75 -17.66
CA ARG A 258 -63.39 12.72 -16.96
C ARG A 258 -62.45 11.57 -16.55
N THR A 259 -62.23 11.41 -15.25
CA THR A 259 -61.30 10.42 -14.70
C THR A 259 -61.84 8.99 -14.91
N GLN A 260 -61.22 8.20 -15.79
CA GLN A 260 -61.50 6.76 -15.86
C GLN A 260 -61.03 6.08 -14.57
N ARG A 261 -61.98 5.57 -13.79
CA ARG A 261 -61.68 4.62 -12.70
C ARG A 261 -61.39 3.26 -13.34
N ASN A 262 -60.11 2.89 -13.43
CA ASN A 262 -59.67 1.63 -14.01
C ASN A 262 -60.03 0.42 -13.14
N THR A 263 -61.26 -0.06 -13.24
CA THR A 263 -61.77 -1.26 -12.57
C THR A 263 -61.54 -2.52 -13.42
N THR A 264 -60.29 -2.99 -13.57
CA THR A 264 -59.97 -4.39 -13.98
C THR A 264 -58.50 -4.81 -13.95
N LEU A 265 -57.51 -3.92 -13.76
CA LEU A 265 -56.11 -4.35 -13.74
C LEU A 265 -55.80 -5.27 -12.56
N SER A 266 -55.26 -6.46 -12.87
CA SER A 266 -54.90 -7.44 -11.84
C SER A 266 -53.72 -6.94 -10.99
N MET A 267 -53.68 -7.34 -9.71
CA MET A 267 -52.61 -6.92 -8.80
C MET A 267 -51.22 -7.33 -9.30
N LYS A 268 -51.11 -8.48 -9.99
CA LYS A 268 -49.86 -8.92 -10.64
C LYS A 268 -49.40 -7.93 -11.72
N VAL A 269 -50.31 -7.39 -12.54
CA VAL A 269 -49.97 -6.40 -13.57
C VAL A 269 -49.54 -5.08 -12.92
N LEU A 270 -50.28 -4.58 -11.91
CA LEU A 270 -49.89 -3.37 -11.19
C LEU A 270 -48.51 -3.49 -10.50
N CYS A 271 -48.22 -4.63 -9.89
CA CYS A 271 -46.90 -4.89 -9.31
C CYS A 271 -45.79 -4.96 -10.38
N ARG A 272 -46.08 -5.58 -11.53
CA ARG A 272 -45.14 -5.66 -12.65
C ARG A 272 -44.83 -4.28 -13.22
N MET A 273 -45.85 -3.44 -13.45
CA MET A 273 -45.71 -2.08 -13.96
C MET A 273 -44.86 -1.19 -13.04
N VAL A 274 -45.06 -1.28 -11.72
CA VAL A 274 -44.20 -0.60 -10.73
C VAL A 274 -42.77 -1.12 -10.78
N THR A 275 -42.58 -2.44 -10.90
CA THR A 275 -41.24 -3.06 -11.00
C THR A 275 -40.52 -2.63 -12.27
N GLU A 276 -41.19 -2.65 -13.42
CA GLU A 276 -40.66 -2.23 -14.72
C GLU A 276 -40.26 -0.76 -14.70
N GLU A 277 -41.08 0.13 -14.14
CA GLU A 277 -40.79 1.57 -14.12
C GLU A 277 -39.62 1.92 -13.19
N VAL A 278 -39.52 1.26 -12.03
CA VAL A 278 -38.36 1.42 -11.13
C VAL A 278 -37.08 0.90 -11.78
N ASN A 279 -37.15 -0.21 -12.52
CA ASN A 279 -36.00 -0.76 -13.23
C ASN A 279 -35.56 0.10 -14.45
N LYS A 280 -36.45 0.89 -15.07
CA LYS A 280 -36.10 1.81 -16.18
C LYS A 280 -35.27 3.01 -15.73
N TYR A 281 -35.51 3.50 -14.51
CA TYR A 281 -34.87 4.70 -13.97
C TYR A 281 -34.17 4.37 -12.64
N PRO A 282 -32.96 3.76 -12.69
CA PRO A 282 -32.12 3.56 -11.52
C PRO A 282 -31.49 4.88 -11.05
N ALA A 283 -32.34 5.87 -10.75
CA ALA A 283 -31.92 7.12 -10.12
C ALA A 283 -31.53 6.83 -8.65
N PRO A 284 -30.52 7.52 -8.06
CA PRO A 284 -30.02 7.22 -6.70
C PRO A 284 -31.07 7.26 -5.57
N GLY A 285 -32.24 7.88 -5.82
CA GLY A 285 -33.36 7.94 -4.87
C GLY A 285 -34.45 6.88 -5.03
N LEU A 286 -34.50 6.12 -6.14
CA LEU A 286 -35.61 5.21 -6.47
C LEU A 286 -35.21 3.74 -6.41
N VAL A 287 -34.86 3.26 -5.22
CA VAL A 287 -34.59 1.84 -4.95
C VAL A 287 -35.90 1.14 -4.54
N MET A 288 -36.12 -0.11 -4.96
CA MET A 288 -37.32 -0.89 -4.59
C MET A 288 -37.57 -0.97 -3.07
N ALA A 289 -36.50 -0.98 -2.26
CA ALA A 289 -36.55 -0.94 -0.80
C ALA A 289 -37.12 0.38 -0.21
N LYS A 290 -37.05 1.49 -0.96
CA LYS A 290 -37.51 2.83 -0.54
C LYS A 290 -38.90 3.21 -1.08
N LEU A 291 -39.63 2.25 -1.69
CA LEU A 291 -40.97 2.50 -2.23
C LEU A 291 -42.00 2.72 -1.11
N ASP A 292 -42.43 3.96 -0.96
CA ASP A 292 -43.58 4.33 -0.12
C ASP A 292 -44.91 4.31 -0.92
N GLY A 293 -46.01 4.37 -0.18
CA GLY A 293 -47.34 4.38 -0.79
C GLY A 293 -47.64 5.63 -1.62
N LYS A 294 -46.88 6.72 -1.51
CA LYS A 294 -47.02 7.92 -2.35
C LYS A 294 -46.27 7.74 -3.69
N MET A 295 -45.07 7.16 -3.68
CA MET A 295 -44.26 6.90 -4.86
C MET A 295 -44.94 5.86 -5.77
N ILE A 296 -45.46 4.75 -5.21
CA ILE A 296 -46.23 3.75 -5.96
C ILE A 296 -47.45 4.41 -6.66
N ARG A 297 -48.12 5.35 -5.98
CA ARG A 297 -49.21 6.15 -6.57
C ARG A 297 -48.72 7.07 -7.69
N ARG A 298 -47.57 7.73 -7.53
CA ARG A 298 -46.98 8.62 -8.53
C ARG A 298 -46.56 7.87 -9.80
N ILE A 299 -45.89 6.72 -9.64
CA ILE A 299 -45.47 5.83 -10.74
C ILE A 299 -46.68 5.42 -11.59
N LEU A 300 -47.70 4.85 -10.95
CA LEU A 300 -48.89 4.38 -11.66
C LEU A 300 -49.72 5.53 -12.23
N LEU A 301 -49.76 6.69 -11.57
CA LEU A 301 -50.40 7.90 -12.13
C LEU A 301 -49.69 8.39 -13.40
N GLY A 302 -48.36 8.36 -13.44
CA GLY A 302 -47.57 8.69 -14.64
C GLY A 302 -47.83 7.73 -15.81
N GLN A 303 -48.22 6.48 -15.51
CA GLN A 303 -48.67 5.48 -16.49
C GLN A 303 -50.20 5.52 -16.74
N GLY A 304 -50.91 6.57 -16.30
CA GLY A 304 -52.35 6.76 -16.54
C GLY A 304 -53.30 6.00 -15.59
N HIS A 305 -52.77 5.37 -14.53
CA HIS A 305 -53.56 4.58 -13.58
C HIS A 305 -53.72 5.25 -12.21
N THR A 306 -54.94 5.67 -11.91
CA THR A 306 -55.31 6.18 -10.58
C THR A 306 -55.60 5.03 -9.62
N ILE A 307 -54.88 4.96 -8.49
CA ILE A 307 -55.10 3.97 -7.43
C ILE A 307 -55.29 4.62 -6.07
N ASN A 308 -56.07 3.99 -5.19
CA ASN A 308 -56.30 4.48 -3.83
C ASN A 308 -55.18 4.04 -2.85
N HIS A 309 -55.19 4.59 -1.64
CA HIS A 309 -54.18 4.31 -0.60
C HIS A 309 -54.12 2.82 -0.21
N MET A 310 -55.26 2.13 -0.17
CA MET A 310 -55.33 0.71 0.18
C MET A 310 -54.73 -0.17 -0.92
N MET A 311 -54.95 0.17 -2.19
CA MET A 311 -54.31 -0.49 -3.33
C MET A 311 -52.80 -0.29 -3.31
N ALA A 312 -52.32 0.95 -3.07
CA ALA A 312 -50.90 1.23 -2.96
C ALA A 312 -50.21 0.43 -1.83
N SER A 313 -50.88 0.30 -0.68
CA SER A 313 -50.43 -0.53 0.44
C SER A 313 -50.40 -2.03 0.09
N ARG A 314 -51.43 -2.54 -0.60
CA ARG A 314 -51.45 -3.94 -1.08
C ARG A 314 -50.34 -4.23 -2.10
N ILE A 315 -50.08 -3.29 -3.03
CA ILE A 315 -48.96 -3.38 -3.98
C ILE A 315 -47.63 -3.39 -3.23
N LYS A 316 -47.39 -2.47 -2.27
CA LYS A 316 -46.17 -2.48 -1.44
C LYS A 316 -45.98 -3.84 -0.77
N ARG A 317 -47.03 -4.39 -0.15
CA ARG A 317 -46.96 -5.69 0.54
C ARG A 317 -46.65 -6.84 -0.42
N GLN A 318 -47.31 -6.91 -1.58
CA GLN A 318 -47.06 -7.97 -2.56
C GLN A 318 -45.65 -7.87 -3.19
N LEU A 319 -45.13 -6.65 -3.40
CA LEU A 319 -43.74 -6.44 -3.81
C LEU A 319 -42.75 -6.92 -2.75
N GLN A 320 -43.01 -6.63 -1.47
CA GLN A 320 -42.20 -7.11 -0.34
C GLN A 320 -42.25 -8.65 -0.22
N GLU A 321 -43.44 -9.26 -0.28
CA GLU A 321 -43.63 -10.73 -0.31
C GLU A 321 -42.87 -11.38 -1.47
N THR A 322 -42.92 -10.77 -2.67
CA THR A 322 -42.17 -11.25 -3.85
C THR A 322 -40.66 -11.13 -3.67
N ARG A 323 -40.17 -10.04 -3.05
CA ARG A 323 -38.75 -9.83 -2.73
C ARG A 323 -38.26 -10.85 -1.70
N ILE A 324 -39.00 -11.03 -0.61
CA ILE A 324 -38.76 -12.06 0.42
C ILE A 324 -38.69 -13.46 -0.21
N GLY A 325 -39.63 -13.80 -1.10
CA GLY A 325 -39.60 -15.06 -1.85
C GLY A 325 -38.33 -15.24 -2.69
N LYS A 326 -37.94 -14.22 -3.46
CA LYS A 326 -36.70 -14.25 -4.26
C LYS A 326 -35.44 -14.44 -3.40
N VAL A 327 -35.33 -13.70 -2.29
CA VAL A 327 -34.22 -13.81 -1.33
C VAL A 327 -34.16 -15.23 -0.75
N ARG A 328 -35.28 -15.76 -0.27
CA ARG A 328 -35.36 -17.15 0.26
C ARG A 328 -34.91 -18.16 -0.79
N THR A 329 -35.46 -18.10 -2.01
CA THR A 329 -35.05 -18.99 -3.13
C THR A 329 -33.57 -18.84 -3.46
N SER A 330 -32.99 -17.64 -3.35
CA SER A 330 -31.56 -17.39 -3.57
C SER A 330 -30.69 -18.14 -2.57
N PHE A 331 -31.04 -18.14 -1.27
CA PHE A 331 -30.36 -18.96 -0.26
C PHE A 331 -30.56 -20.46 -0.49
N GLN A 332 -31.80 -20.89 -0.73
CA GLN A 332 -32.16 -22.32 -0.90
C GLN A 332 -31.50 -22.97 -2.12
N LYS A 333 -31.24 -22.21 -3.19
CA LYS A 333 -30.50 -22.70 -4.37
C LYS A 333 -28.98 -22.58 -4.25
N LEU A 334 -28.45 -21.86 -3.26
CA LEU A 334 -27.03 -21.51 -3.19
C LEU A 334 -26.14 -22.75 -3.14
N GLY A 335 -26.41 -23.70 -2.24
CA GLY A 335 -25.59 -24.91 -2.09
C GLY A 335 -25.52 -25.76 -3.35
N GLY A 336 -26.67 -25.98 -4.00
CA GLY A 336 -26.75 -26.67 -5.28
C GLY A 336 -26.00 -25.93 -6.39
N TYR A 337 -26.08 -24.60 -6.44
CA TYR A 337 -25.37 -23.79 -7.43
C TYR A 337 -23.85 -23.83 -7.26
N LEU A 338 -23.35 -23.63 -6.03
CA LEU A 338 -21.92 -23.71 -5.73
C LEU A 338 -21.37 -25.10 -6.06
N LYS A 339 -22.13 -26.17 -5.77
CA LYS A 339 -21.80 -27.53 -6.16
C LYS A 339 -21.70 -27.68 -7.68
N VAL A 340 -22.70 -27.26 -8.44
CA VAL A 340 -22.69 -27.37 -9.92
C VAL A 340 -21.51 -26.63 -10.53
N VAL A 341 -21.16 -25.45 -10.01
CA VAL A 341 -19.99 -24.70 -10.50
C VAL A 341 -18.68 -25.38 -10.12
N ALA A 342 -18.57 -25.98 -8.92
CA ALA A 342 -17.39 -26.78 -8.55
C ALA A 342 -17.25 -28.06 -9.38
N ASP A 343 -18.35 -28.78 -9.64
CA ASP A 343 -18.39 -29.98 -10.48
C ASP A 343 -17.97 -29.66 -11.95
N LYS A 344 -18.18 -28.41 -12.41
CA LYS A 344 -17.71 -27.90 -13.72
C LYS A 344 -16.29 -27.33 -13.71
N ASN A 345 -15.71 -27.08 -12.54
CA ASN A 345 -14.37 -26.51 -12.37
C ASN A 345 -13.55 -27.36 -11.36
N PRO A 346 -13.10 -28.57 -11.75
CA PRO A 346 -12.43 -29.50 -10.86
C PRO A 346 -11.31 -28.87 -10.02
N GLY A 347 -11.20 -29.31 -8.77
CA GLY A 347 -10.29 -28.73 -7.77
C GLY A 347 -10.79 -27.44 -7.11
N SER A 348 -11.88 -26.82 -7.57
CA SER A 348 -12.50 -25.70 -6.84
C SER A 348 -13.10 -26.17 -5.52
N LEU A 349 -12.89 -25.41 -4.46
CA LEU A 349 -13.42 -25.70 -3.13
C LEU A 349 -14.68 -24.87 -2.88
N PHE A 350 -15.76 -25.52 -2.45
CA PHE A 350 -16.94 -24.85 -1.93
C PHE A 350 -17.34 -25.46 -0.58
N GLN A 351 -17.94 -24.65 0.28
CA GLN A 351 -18.54 -25.11 1.54
C GLN A 351 -19.82 -24.34 1.79
N VAL A 352 -20.81 -24.98 2.39
CA VAL A 352 -22.01 -24.35 2.95
C VAL A 352 -22.27 -24.96 4.32
N GLU A 353 -22.38 -24.11 5.34
CA GLU A 353 -22.74 -24.52 6.69
C GLU A 353 -24.14 -24.04 7.04
N THR A 354 -24.85 -24.88 7.79
CA THR A 354 -26.14 -24.57 8.41
C THR A 354 -26.01 -24.53 9.95
N THR A 355 -26.98 -23.91 10.60
CA THR A 355 -27.18 -23.99 12.05
C THR A 355 -27.99 -25.23 12.40
N GLU A 356 -28.01 -25.59 13.68
CA GLU A 356 -28.81 -26.71 14.23
C GLU A 356 -30.32 -26.62 13.90
N GLN A 357 -30.82 -25.40 13.63
CA GLN A 357 -32.23 -25.15 13.28
C GLN A 357 -32.49 -25.17 11.75
N SER A 358 -31.56 -25.71 10.97
CA SER A 358 -31.50 -25.67 9.50
C SER A 358 -31.39 -24.25 8.92
N GLY A 359 -30.89 -23.29 9.70
CA GLY A 359 -30.67 -21.91 9.23
C GLY A 359 -29.39 -21.76 8.42
N PHE A 360 -29.36 -20.92 7.40
CA PHE A 360 -28.11 -20.55 6.73
C PHE A 360 -27.13 -19.90 7.72
N LYS A 361 -25.89 -20.41 7.77
CA LYS A 361 -24.82 -19.87 8.64
C LYS A 361 -23.76 -19.13 7.82
N ARG A 362 -23.18 -19.80 6.82
CA ARG A 362 -22.13 -19.27 5.94
C ARG A 362 -21.92 -20.13 4.69
N ALA A 363 -21.37 -19.55 3.63
CA ALA A 363 -20.97 -20.26 2.40
C ALA A 363 -19.68 -19.68 1.82
N LEU A 364 -18.86 -20.49 1.17
CA LEU A 364 -17.65 -20.04 0.45
C LEU A 364 -17.49 -20.72 -0.91
N PHE A 365 -16.76 -20.04 -1.80
CA PHE A 365 -16.22 -20.61 -3.03
C PHE A 365 -14.81 -20.09 -3.31
N ILE A 366 -13.88 -21.01 -3.56
CA ILE A 366 -12.49 -20.76 -3.99
C ILE A 366 -12.33 -21.43 -5.35
N SER A 367 -12.04 -20.64 -6.38
CA SER A 367 -11.88 -21.14 -7.76
C SER A 367 -10.50 -21.76 -7.94
N SER A 368 -10.41 -23.00 -8.45
CA SER A 368 -9.13 -23.64 -8.74
C SER A 368 -8.30 -22.84 -9.73
N ALA A 369 -8.89 -22.39 -10.84
CA ALA A 369 -8.19 -21.56 -11.84
C ALA A 369 -7.67 -20.23 -11.25
N ALA A 370 -8.49 -19.56 -10.42
CA ALA A 370 -8.07 -18.32 -9.76
C ALA A 370 -7.01 -18.57 -8.68
N LEU A 371 -7.00 -19.75 -8.07
CA LEU A 371 -6.04 -20.13 -7.03
C LEU A 371 -4.69 -20.59 -7.64
N SER A 372 -4.71 -21.33 -8.76
CA SER A 372 -3.51 -21.63 -9.58
C SER A 372 -2.78 -20.34 -9.96
N ALA A 373 -3.53 -19.33 -10.42
CA ALA A 373 -3.02 -18.03 -10.82
C ALA A 373 -2.24 -17.31 -9.71
N VAL A 374 -2.61 -17.48 -8.43
CA VAL A 374 -1.91 -16.87 -7.27
C VAL A 374 -0.41 -17.22 -7.26
N LYS A 375 -0.01 -18.40 -7.77
CA LYS A 375 1.40 -18.82 -7.83
C LYS A 375 2.27 -17.97 -8.75
N PHE A 376 1.67 -17.30 -9.73
CA PHE A 376 2.33 -16.47 -10.73
C PHE A 376 2.16 -14.96 -10.46
N CYS A 377 1.34 -14.61 -9.46
CA CYS A 377 1.11 -13.24 -8.99
C CYS A 377 2.23 -12.75 -8.05
N ARG A 378 2.15 -11.47 -7.69
CA ARG A 378 2.97 -10.89 -6.61
C ARG A 378 2.68 -11.60 -5.30
N LYS A 379 3.66 -11.75 -4.41
CA LYS A 379 3.50 -12.36 -3.06
C LYS A 379 2.77 -11.42 -2.07
N ILE A 380 1.61 -10.93 -2.48
CA ILE A 380 0.66 -10.16 -1.67
C ILE A 380 -0.69 -10.84 -1.66
N VAL A 381 -1.36 -10.79 -0.52
CA VAL A 381 -2.77 -11.16 -0.39
C VAL A 381 -3.49 -10.06 0.37
N ALA A 382 -4.53 -9.50 -0.24
CA ALA A 382 -5.41 -8.54 0.40
C ALA A 382 -6.66 -9.26 0.91
N LEU A 383 -7.05 -8.93 2.14
CA LEU A 383 -8.23 -9.46 2.83
C LEU A 383 -9.14 -8.30 3.21
N ASP A 384 -10.38 -8.37 2.75
CA ASP A 384 -11.34 -7.28 2.87
C ASP A 384 -12.77 -7.80 2.94
N HIS A 385 -13.66 -7.00 3.51
CA HIS A 385 -15.08 -7.27 3.55
C HIS A 385 -15.84 -6.31 2.63
N ILE A 386 -17.03 -6.73 2.18
CA ILE A 386 -17.99 -5.89 1.46
C ILE A 386 -19.30 -5.88 2.23
N THR A 387 -19.73 -4.68 2.63
CA THR A 387 -21.02 -4.38 3.26
C THR A 387 -21.96 -3.68 2.26
N ALA A 388 -23.26 -3.66 2.55
CA ALA A 388 -24.26 -3.05 1.68
C ALA A 388 -24.34 -1.51 1.77
N SER A 389 -23.62 -0.91 2.71
CA SER A 389 -23.48 0.54 2.88
C SER A 389 -22.20 0.82 3.68
N GLU A 390 -21.51 1.91 3.37
CA GLU A 390 -20.39 2.45 4.16
C GLU A 390 -20.86 3.41 5.27
N GLU A 391 -22.15 3.81 5.27
CA GLU A 391 -22.75 4.77 6.22
C GLU A 391 -23.77 4.16 7.20
N ALA A 392 -24.18 2.91 7.00
CA ALA A 392 -25.20 2.29 7.84
C ALA A 392 -24.62 1.78 9.19
N PRO A 393 -25.27 2.08 10.33
CA PRO A 393 -24.95 1.44 11.61
C PRO A 393 -25.03 -0.08 11.52
N GLU A 394 -24.21 -0.75 12.33
CA GLU A 394 -24.05 -2.20 12.33
C GLU A 394 -25.37 -2.90 12.68
N THR A 395 -26.09 -3.38 11.66
CA THR A 395 -27.18 -4.32 11.83
C THR A 395 -26.65 -5.74 11.63
N PRO A 396 -26.57 -6.56 12.69
CA PRO A 396 -26.37 -8.00 12.54
C PRO A 396 -27.40 -8.57 11.57
N ALA A 397 -27.07 -9.63 10.83
CA ALA A 397 -28.00 -10.28 9.91
C ALA A 397 -29.37 -10.53 10.59
N GLY A 398 -30.38 -9.75 10.21
CA GLY A 398 -31.73 -9.83 10.76
C GLY A 398 -32.08 -8.89 11.92
N LYS A 399 -31.33 -7.81 12.18
CA LYS A 399 -31.85 -6.66 12.94
C LYS A 399 -32.16 -5.47 12.04
N LEU A 400 -33.21 -4.76 12.41
CA LEU A 400 -33.73 -3.58 11.75
C LEU A 400 -33.64 -2.45 12.80
N GLU A 401 -33.05 -1.32 12.44
CA GLU A 401 -33.23 -0.09 13.22
C GLU A 401 -34.41 0.69 12.61
N ASP A 402 -35.35 1.04 13.49
CA ASP A 402 -36.59 1.79 13.28
C ASP A 402 -37.68 1.18 12.37
N ASP A 403 -38.95 1.44 12.75
CA ASP A 403 -40.20 0.96 12.13
C ASP A 403 -40.41 1.40 10.65
N GLU A 404 -39.41 2.01 10.01
CA GLU A 404 -39.43 2.42 8.60
C GLU A 404 -38.45 1.65 7.70
N ASN A 405 -37.52 0.85 8.26
CA ASN A 405 -36.44 0.21 7.50
C ASN A 405 -36.46 -1.34 7.53
N ASP A 406 -37.65 -1.93 7.44
CA ASP A 406 -38.01 -3.37 7.51
C ASP A 406 -37.24 -4.34 6.58
N ASP A 407 -36.33 -3.86 5.73
CA ASP A 407 -36.03 -4.47 4.43
C ASP A 407 -34.54 -4.85 4.22
N VAL A 408 -33.73 -4.87 5.29
CA VAL A 408 -32.28 -5.08 5.23
C VAL A 408 -31.81 -6.34 5.97
N ILE A 409 -31.66 -7.43 5.22
CA ILE A 409 -30.75 -8.53 5.63
C ILE A 409 -29.41 -8.30 4.98
N CYS A 410 -28.41 -8.06 5.82
CA CYS A 410 -27.02 -8.08 5.43
C CYS A 410 -26.29 -9.24 6.10
N GLY A 411 -25.99 -10.28 5.32
CA GLY A 411 -24.72 -10.98 5.50
C GLY A 411 -23.58 -10.12 4.97
N VAL A 412 -22.37 -10.41 5.40
CA VAL A 412 -21.13 -9.75 4.96
C VAL A 412 -20.42 -10.66 3.96
N TYR A 413 -19.93 -10.10 2.84
CA TYR A 413 -19.04 -10.86 1.97
C TYR A 413 -17.59 -10.67 2.41
N LEU A 414 -16.85 -11.76 2.58
CA LEU A 414 -15.39 -11.76 2.77
C LEU A 414 -14.74 -12.14 1.44
N LYS A 415 -13.71 -11.41 1.02
CA LYS A 415 -12.94 -11.71 -0.20
C LYS A 415 -11.45 -11.83 0.08
N ALA A 416 -10.77 -12.65 -0.71
CA ALA A 416 -9.31 -12.63 -0.82
C ALA A 416 -8.91 -12.26 -2.26
N THR A 417 -7.99 -11.30 -2.36
CA THR A 417 -7.49 -10.75 -3.63
C THR A 417 -5.97 -10.77 -3.69
N THR A 418 -5.40 -10.85 -4.88
CA THR A 418 -3.97 -10.65 -5.16
C THR A 418 -3.82 -9.75 -6.41
N LYS A 419 -2.58 -9.49 -6.84
CA LYS A 419 -2.26 -8.66 -8.00
C LYS A 419 -1.18 -9.32 -8.83
N ASP A 420 -1.36 -9.40 -10.15
CA ASP A 420 -0.34 -9.92 -11.04
C ASP A 420 0.78 -8.89 -11.31
N TYR A 421 1.84 -9.31 -12.01
CA TYR A 421 2.94 -8.39 -12.37
C TYR A 421 2.52 -7.31 -13.37
N ASN A 422 1.41 -7.48 -14.10
CA ASN A 422 0.82 -6.47 -14.99
C ASN A 422 -0.18 -5.53 -14.26
N ASP A 423 -0.07 -5.46 -12.93
CA ASP A 423 -0.87 -4.61 -12.05
C ASP A 423 -2.39 -4.92 -12.05
N GLN A 424 -2.83 -6.10 -12.52
CA GLN A 424 -4.25 -6.46 -12.52
C GLN A 424 -4.65 -7.21 -11.24
N VAL A 425 -5.75 -6.76 -10.62
CA VAL A 425 -6.32 -7.40 -9.42
C VAL A 425 -6.99 -8.73 -9.78
N LEU A 426 -6.85 -9.72 -8.91
CA LEU A 426 -7.50 -11.03 -9.01
C LEU A 426 -8.19 -11.38 -7.70
N THR A 427 -9.53 -11.50 -7.70
CA THR A 427 -10.26 -12.16 -6.62
C THR A 427 -10.24 -13.67 -6.84
N PHE A 428 -9.74 -14.44 -5.87
CA PHE A 428 -9.63 -15.90 -5.96
C PHE A 428 -10.50 -16.66 -4.96
N ALA A 429 -10.98 -15.97 -3.91
CA ALA A 429 -11.92 -16.51 -2.94
C ALA A 429 -13.01 -15.50 -2.57
N LEU A 430 -14.24 -16.01 -2.41
CA LEU A 430 -15.39 -15.26 -1.93
C LEU A 430 -16.18 -16.11 -0.92
N ALA A 431 -16.57 -15.51 0.20
CA ALA A 431 -17.46 -16.11 1.18
C ALA A 431 -18.58 -15.15 1.59
N LEU A 432 -19.75 -15.70 1.92
CA LEU A 432 -20.85 -15.00 2.57
C LEU A 432 -21.00 -15.51 4.00
N VAL A 433 -20.97 -14.61 4.98
CA VAL A 433 -21.05 -14.93 6.41
C VAL A 433 -22.12 -14.08 7.08
N ALA A 434 -22.70 -14.57 8.18
CA ALA A 434 -23.74 -13.83 8.91
C ALA A 434 -23.23 -12.54 9.60
N LYS A 435 -21.94 -12.48 9.93
CA LYS A 435 -21.25 -11.31 10.51
C LYS A 435 -19.75 -11.39 10.29
N GLU A 436 -19.11 -10.23 10.23
CA GLU A 436 -17.66 -10.11 10.28
C GLU A 436 -17.18 -10.31 11.72
N ASP A 437 -16.64 -11.49 12.02
CA ASP A 437 -16.05 -11.81 13.32
C ASP A 437 -14.86 -12.78 13.20
N GLN A 438 -14.17 -13.02 14.31
CA GLN A 438 -12.99 -13.88 14.34
C GLN A 438 -13.30 -15.31 13.88
N ALA A 439 -14.41 -15.91 14.30
CA ALA A 439 -14.75 -17.31 13.97
C ALA A 439 -15.09 -17.51 12.49
N ASN A 440 -15.62 -16.49 11.82
CA ASN A 440 -15.86 -16.49 10.38
C ASN A 440 -14.59 -16.18 9.58
N TRP A 441 -13.74 -15.29 10.07
CA TRP A 441 -12.42 -15.05 9.47
C TRP A 441 -11.49 -16.27 9.61
N GLU A 442 -11.40 -16.89 10.79
CA GLU A 442 -10.58 -18.09 11.01
C GLU A 442 -10.98 -19.23 10.07
N TRP A 443 -12.29 -19.48 9.92
CA TRP A 443 -12.81 -20.46 8.97
C TRP A 443 -12.44 -20.15 7.52
N PHE A 444 -12.57 -18.88 7.10
CA PHE A 444 -12.20 -18.46 5.74
C PHE A 444 -10.70 -18.62 5.49
N LEU A 445 -9.85 -18.24 6.45
CA LEU A 445 -8.40 -18.41 6.37
C LEU A 445 -7.96 -19.88 6.41
N GLN A 446 -8.63 -20.71 7.21
CA GLN A 446 -8.42 -22.17 7.25
C GLN A 446 -8.82 -22.82 5.93
N ALA A 447 -9.92 -22.37 5.30
CA ALA A 447 -10.31 -22.82 3.97
C ALA A 447 -9.30 -22.42 2.89
N LEU A 448 -8.66 -21.26 3.01
CA LEU A 448 -7.54 -20.86 2.13
C LEU A 448 -6.26 -21.68 2.40
N GLN A 449 -5.95 -21.96 3.66
CA GLN A 449 -4.76 -22.73 4.06
C GLN A 449 -4.88 -24.21 3.66
N SER A 450 -6.06 -24.81 3.78
CA SER A 450 -6.30 -26.22 3.42
C SER A 450 -6.17 -26.52 1.93
N THR A 451 -6.19 -25.50 1.06
CA THR A 451 -5.90 -25.66 -0.38
C THR A 451 -4.44 -26.00 -0.68
N GLN A 452 -3.52 -25.77 0.28
CA GLN A 452 -2.08 -26.04 0.16
C GLN A 452 -1.39 -25.42 -1.08
N THR A 453 -2.03 -24.44 -1.73
CA THR A 453 -1.54 -23.87 -2.99
C THR A 453 -0.42 -22.85 -2.79
N ALA A 454 -0.45 -22.13 -1.67
CA ALA A 454 0.54 -21.11 -1.32
C ALA A 454 0.95 -21.24 0.15
N ASN A 455 2.22 -21.01 0.44
CA ASN A 455 2.70 -20.79 1.80
C ASN A 455 2.37 -19.34 2.21
N TRP A 456 1.20 -19.12 2.82
CA TRP A 456 0.72 -17.78 3.17
C TRP A 456 1.65 -17.00 4.11
N ASP A 457 2.51 -17.68 4.87
CA ASP A 457 3.53 -17.05 5.72
C ASP A 457 4.65 -16.35 4.90
N GLU A 458 4.76 -16.62 3.59
CA GLU A 458 5.66 -15.89 2.68
C GLU A 458 5.05 -14.64 2.06
N TYR A 459 3.76 -14.39 2.27
CA TYR A 459 3.02 -13.30 1.65
C TYR A 459 2.93 -12.08 2.58
N THR A 460 2.93 -10.89 1.97
CA THR A 460 2.47 -9.67 2.64
C THR A 460 0.95 -9.69 2.66
N VAL A 461 0.37 -9.72 3.86
CA VAL A 461 -1.08 -9.76 4.08
C VAL A 461 -1.59 -8.34 4.33
N ILE A 462 -2.33 -7.76 3.38
CA ILE A 462 -2.89 -6.41 3.51
C ILE A 462 -4.33 -6.51 4.01
N ALA A 463 -4.56 -6.14 5.27
CA ALA A 463 -5.79 -6.46 5.99
C ALA A 463 -6.32 -5.29 6.82
N GLY A 464 -7.65 -5.21 6.95
CA GLY A 464 -8.29 -4.37 7.96
C GLY A 464 -7.86 -4.74 9.39
N ARG A 465 -8.02 -3.81 10.33
CA ARG A 465 -7.67 -4.01 11.74
C ARG A 465 -8.82 -4.46 12.64
N THR A 466 -10.04 -4.24 12.17
CA THR A 466 -11.29 -4.33 12.94
C THR A 466 -11.93 -5.73 12.87
N ARG A 467 -13.01 -5.93 13.64
CA ARG A 467 -13.99 -7.03 13.51
C ARG A 467 -13.42 -8.47 13.39
N GLY A 468 -12.37 -8.76 14.15
CA GLY A 468 -11.88 -10.13 14.36
C GLY A 468 -10.88 -10.65 13.33
N LEU A 469 -10.62 -9.93 12.23
CA LEU A 469 -9.62 -10.32 11.22
C LEU A 469 -8.20 -10.40 11.79
N GLN A 470 -7.79 -9.42 12.60
CA GLN A 470 -6.44 -9.40 13.20
C GLN A 470 -6.19 -10.55 14.20
N PRO A 471 -7.12 -10.89 15.12
CA PRO A 471 -7.05 -12.14 15.88
C PRO A 471 -6.96 -13.39 14.98
N ALA A 472 -7.85 -13.52 13.99
CA ALA A 472 -7.90 -14.68 13.11
C ALA A 472 -6.59 -14.91 12.35
N LEU A 473 -5.98 -13.83 11.85
CA LEU A 473 -4.68 -13.86 11.20
C LEU A 473 -3.57 -14.38 12.13
N ARG A 474 -3.54 -13.94 13.39
CA ARG A 474 -2.57 -14.46 14.39
C ARG A 474 -2.82 -15.92 14.76
N THR A 475 -4.06 -16.41 14.66
CA THR A 475 -4.38 -17.83 14.90
C THR A 475 -3.94 -18.71 13.72
N VAL A 476 -4.24 -18.30 12.48
CA VAL A 476 -4.15 -19.18 11.29
C VAL A 476 -2.85 -18.97 10.51
N TRP A 477 -2.37 -17.74 10.35
CA TRP A 477 -1.16 -17.37 9.60
C TRP A 477 -0.19 -16.56 10.50
N PRO A 478 0.34 -17.16 11.59
CA PRO A 478 1.10 -16.44 12.61
C PRO A 478 2.45 -15.88 12.15
N GLN A 479 3.03 -16.36 11.05
CA GLN A 479 4.33 -15.90 10.53
C GLN A 479 4.18 -14.97 9.31
N ALA A 480 2.97 -14.80 8.78
CA ALA A 480 2.71 -13.91 7.66
C ALA A 480 2.97 -12.44 8.02
N SER A 481 3.39 -11.65 7.03
CA SER A 481 3.77 -10.25 7.26
C SER A 481 2.55 -9.34 7.12
N HIS A 482 1.95 -8.95 8.24
CA HIS A 482 0.69 -8.20 8.26
C HIS A 482 0.89 -6.70 8.03
N HIS A 483 0.39 -6.18 6.91
CA HIS A 483 0.25 -4.76 6.64
C HIS A 483 -1.20 -4.32 6.91
N PHE A 484 -1.40 -3.25 7.66
CA PHE A 484 -2.70 -2.68 7.91
C PHE A 484 -3.19 -1.95 6.66
N CYS A 485 -4.44 -2.18 6.28
CA CYS A 485 -5.11 -1.42 5.24
C CYS A 485 -5.34 0.01 5.73
N LEU A 486 -4.60 0.97 5.17
CA LEU A 486 -4.60 2.35 5.64
C LEU A 486 -5.95 3.05 5.38
N ARG A 487 -6.69 2.64 4.33
CA ARG A 487 -8.09 3.07 4.12
C ARG A 487 -8.95 2.76 5.35
N ARG A 488 -8.88 1.52 5.86
CA ARG A 488 -9.66 1.09 7.05
C ARG A 488 -9.20 1.78 8.33
N VAL A 489 -7.90 2.05 8.47
CA VAL A 489 -7.38 2.88 9.59
C VAL A 489 -7.94 4.31 9.55
N VAL A 490 -8.04 4.91 8.36
CA VAL A 490 -8.55 6.28 8.18
C VAL A 490 -10.08 6.33 8.32
N GLU A 491 -10.81 5.41 7.71
CA GLU A 491 -12.26 5.45 7.60
C GLU A 491 -12.94 4.83 8.82
N ASP A 492 -12.68 3.55 9.11
CA ASP A 492 -13.29 2.84 10.22
C ASP A 492 -12.76 3.31 11.59
N GLU A 493 -11.44 3.46 11.74
CA GLU A 493 -10.84 3.75 13.05
C GLU A 493 -10.77 5.27 13.36
N LEU A 494 -10.12 6.08 12.52
CA LEU A 494 -9.98 7.52 12.75
C LEU A 494 -11.33 8.28 12.58
N MET A 495 -12.02 8.11 11.45
CA MET A 495 -13.24 8.87 11.15
C MET A 495 -14.47 8.31 11.89
N GLN A 496 -14.78 7.01 11.81
CA GLN A 496 -16.00 6.47 12.42
C GLN A 496 -15.84 6.23 13.93
N ALA A 497 -14.88 5.40 14.35
CA ALA A 497 -14.75 5.00 15.76
C ALA A 497 -14.21 6.11 16.68
N LYS A 498 -13.24 6.90 16.22
CA LYS A 498 -12.65 8.02 16.99
C LYS A 498 -13.29 9.38 16.69
N LYS A 499 -14.15 9.49 15.65
CA LYS A 499 -14.84 10.73 15.26
C LYS A 499 -13.89 11.90 14.98
N ILE A 500 -12.68 11.61 14.48
CA ILE A 500 -11.66 12.61 14.16
C ILE A 500 -11.98 13.23 12.78
N PRO A 501 -12.21 14.56 12.69
CA PRO A 501 -12.53 15.20 11.41
C PRO A 501 -11.37 15.09 10.40
N MET A 502 -11.69 14.61 9.20
CA MET A 502 -10.71 14.32 8.15
C MET A 502 -11.12 14.98 6.83
N THR A 503 -10.29 15.89 6.32
CA THR A 503 -10.42 16.43 4.95
C THR A 503 -9.64 15.55 3.96
N ALA A 504 -9.90 15.68 2.66
CA ALA A 504 -9.14 14.96 1.63
C ALA A 504 -7.62 15.18 1.74
N GLU A 505 -7.19 16.42 1.97
CA GLU A 505 -5.78 16.76 2.21
C GLU A 505 -5.21 16.05 3.45
N LYS A 506 -5.97 15.97 4.56
CA LYS A 506 -5.53 15.26 5.76
C LYS A 506 -5.47 13.74 5.54
N LYS A 507 -6.39 13.16 4.76
CA LYS A 507 -6.29 11.77 4.31
C LYS A 507 -4.98 11.58 3.52
N GLN A 508 -4.73 12.41 2.52
CA GLN A 508 -3.54 12.33 1.67
C GLN A 508 -2.24 12.42 2.48
N ARG A 509 -2.12 13.36 3.42
CA ARG A 509 -0.96 13.46 4.32
C ARG A 509 -0.71 12.19 5.14
N ILE A 510 -1.75 11.43 5.50
CA ILE A 510 -1.61 10.13 6.19
C ILE A 510 -1.11 9.04 5.22
N PHE A 511 -1.60 9.03 3.98
CA PHE A 511 -1.08 8.14 2.93
C PHE A 511 0.39 8.46 2.58
N ASP A 512 0.77 9.74 2.52
CA ASP A 512 2.15 10.17 2.32
C ASP A 512 3.05 9.77 3.50
N LEU A 513 2.55 9.87 4.73
CA LEU A 513 3.26 9.45 5.93
C LEU A 513 3.54 7.94 5.90
N ALA A 514 2.58 7.12 5.46
CA ALA A 514 2.74 5.68 5.29
C ALA A 514 3.70 5.30 4.16
N ARG A 515 3.82 6.11 3.10
CA ARG A 515 4.80 5.92 2.01
C ARG A 515 6.22 6.32 2.33
N SER A 516 6.50 6.82 3.54
CA SER A 516 7.85 7.29 3.88
C SER A 516 8.91 6.23 3.60
N ASP A 517 9.97 6.61 2.88
CA ASP A 517 11.09 5.74 2.51
C ASP A 517 12.20 5.76 3.58
N SER A 518 12.01 6.56 4.65
CA SER A 518 12.93 6.63 5.80
C SER A 518 12.26 7.18 7.05
N GLU A 519 12.87 6.90 8.21
CA GLU A 519 12.47 7.52 9.48
C GLU A 519 12.58 9.06 9.47
N THR A 520 13.52 9.63 8.70
CA THR A 520 13.69 11.09 8.61
C THR A 520 12.52 11.76 7.88
N GLU A 521 12.06 11.14 6.79
CA GLU A 521 10.90 11.58 6.03
C GLU A 521 9.63 11.45 6.88
N TYR A 522 9.43 10.27 7.49
CA TYR A 522 8.31 10.01 8.40
C TYR A 522 8.23 11.03 9.52
N ASN A 523 9.35 11.32 10.19
CA ASN A 523 9.38 12.30 11.28
C ASN A 523 9.15 13.75 10.81
N THR A 524 9.38 14.05 9.53
CA THR A 524 9.06 15.35 8.93
C THR A 524 7.56 15.44 8.68
N LEU A 525 7.01 14.50 7.90
CA LEU A 525 5.57 14.43 7.59
C LEU A 525 4.70 14.33 8.85
N ARG A 526 5.14 13.58 9.87
CA ARG A 526 4.44 13.47 11.14
C ARG A 526 4.34 14.81 11.87
N LYS A 527 5.37 15.66 11.82
CA LYS A 527 5.34 17.02 12.41
C LYS A 527 4.36 17.92 11.65
N ASP A 528 4.35 17.84 10.32
CA ASP A 528 3.45 18.63 9.49
C ASP A 528 1.97 18.21 9.67
N LEU A 529 1.72 16.90 9.82
CA LEU A 529 0.41 16.38 10.17
C LEU A 529 0.01 16.76 11.59
N MET A 530 0.92 16.68 12.58
CA MET A 530 0.67 17.09 13.97
C MET A 530 0.16 18.53 14.04
N ARG A 531 0.73 19.44 13.24
CA ARG A 531 0.35 20.85 13.17
C ARG A 531 -1.07 21.10 12.63
N THR A 532 -1.71 20.09 12.05
CA THR A 532 -3.06 20.19 11.42
C THR A 532 -4.08 19.18 11.96
N ASN A 533 -3.64 18.09 12.60
CA ASN A 533 -4.47 17.05 13.18
C ASN A 533 -3.71 16.23 14.25
N GLU A 534 -3.41 16.85 15.39
CA GLU A 534 -2.77 16.19 16.55
C GLU A 534 -3.50 14.92 17.00
N ALA A 535 -4.84 14.93 17.02
CA ALA A 535 -5.65 13.77 17.40
C ALA A 535 -5.42 12.54 16.49
N ALA A 536 -5.25 12.76 15.18
CA ALA A 536 -4.90 11.67 14.27
C ALA A 536 -3.48 11.15 14.52
N VAL A 537 -2.50 12.03 14.76
CA VAL A 537 -1.11 11.62 15.05
C VAL A 537 -1.03 10.83 16.36
N ALA A 538 -1.70 11.29 17.42
CA ALA A 538 -1.74 10.61 18.71
C ALA A 538 -2.33 9.18 18.61
N TYR A 539 -3.32 8.99 17.73
CA TYR A 539 -3.84 7.65 17.42
C TYR A 539 -2.84 6.82 16.58
N LEU A 540 -2.25 7.40 15.53
CA LEU A 540 -1.29 6.70 14.64
C LEU A 540 0.00 6.28 15.36
N ASP A 541 0.47 7.06 16.32
CA ASP A 541 1.62 6.71 17.19
C ASP A 541 1.32 5.53 18.12
N GLY A 542 0.05 5.24 18.40
CA GLY A 542 -0.39 4.04 19.12
C GLY A 542 -0.37 2.76 18.26
N LEU A 543 -0.14 2.87 16.96
CA LEU A 543 -0.01 1.74 16.05
C LEU A 543 1.46 1.32 15.90
N ASN A 544 1.71 0.00 15.83
CA ASN A 544 3.05 -0.49 15.47
C ASN A 544 3.42 -0.02 14.05
N ARG A 545 4.40 0.88 13.96
CA ARG A 545 4.87 1.49 12.70
C ARG A 545 5.24 0.46 11.64
N ALA A 546 5.84 -0.65 12.06
CA ALA A 546 6.24 -1.75 11.16
C ALA A 546 5.06 -2.37 10.40
N ASN A 547 3.82 -2.23 10.88
CA ASN A 547 2.65 -2.80 10.22
C ASN A 547 1.91 -1.80 9.29
N TRP A 548 2.34 -0.55 9.12
CA TRP A 548 1.62 0.39 8.24
C TRP A 548 2.46 1.45 7.53
N VAL A 549 3.77 1.54 7.83
CA VAL A 549 4.70 2.46 7.15
C VAL A 549 5.72 1.64 6.37
N LYS A 550 5.84 1.95 5.07
CA LYS A 550 6.67 1.23 4.09
C LYS A 550 8.08 0.93 4.62
N TYR A 551 8.87 1.93 5.02
CA TYR A 551 10.25 1.66 5.44
C TYR A 551 10.35 0.75 6.67
N ALA A 552 9.47 0.96 7.66
CA ALA A 552 9.47 0.16 8.88
C ALA A 552 8.99 -1.27 8.63
N PHE A 553 8.07 -1.46 7.67
CA PHE A 553 7.63 -2.78 7.21
C PHE A 553 8.76 -3.53 6.50
N LEU A 554 9.45 -2.88 5.55
CA LEU A 554 10.55 -3.47 4.79
C LEU A 554 11.74 -3.83 5.68
N GLU A 555 12.12 -2.96 6.63
CA GLU A 555 13.18 -3.23 7.60
C GLU A 555 12.85 -4.38 8.56
N THR A 556 11.58 -4.51 8.97
CA THR A 556 11.14 -5.52 9.95
C THR A 556 10.91 -6.89 9.31
N PHE A 557 10.18 -6.93 8.19
CA PHE A 557 9.69 -8.17 7.58
C PHE A 557 10.50 -8.63 6.37
N ARG A 558 11.23 -7.71 5.71
CA ARG A 558 11.93 -7.98 4.43
C ARG A 558 11.02 -8.59 3.37
N ARG A 559 9.75 -8.16 3.33
CA ARG A 559 8.75 -8.55 2.33
C ARG A 559 8.30 -7.32 1.53
N PRO A 560 8.13 -7.43 0.21
CA PRO A 560 7.60 -6.34 -0.61
C PRO A 560 6.14 -6.06 -0.23
N THR A 561 5.78 -4.77 -0.20
CA THR A 561 4.39 -4.31 -0.23
C THR A 561 3.92 -3.99 -1.65
N PHE A 562 4.85 -3.82 -2.59
CA PHE A 562 4.60 -3.31 -3.94
C PHE A 562 3.88 -1.95 -3.93
N ASN A 563 4.15 -1.08 -2.93
CA ASN A 563 3.50 0.21 -2.68
C ASN A 563 1.96 0.11 -2.46
N GLU A 564 1.45 -1.08 -2.19
CA GLU A 564 0.04 -1.32 -1.87
C GLU A 564 -0.21 -1.01 -0.39
N LEU A 565 -1.02 0.03 -0.11
CA LEU A 565 -1.39 0.42 1.26
C LEU A 565 -2.82 0.02 1.64
N THR A 566 -3.57 -0.61 0.73
CA THR A 566 -5.00 -0.87 0.89
C THR A 566 -5.40 -2.29 0.51
N SER A 567 -6.34 -2.87 1.26
CA SER A 567 -6.94 -4.16 0.96
C SER A 567 -7.88 -4.13 -0.26
N ASP A 568 -8.22 -2.95 -0.76
CA ASP A 568 -8.67 -2.77 -2.13
C ASP A 568 -7.48 -2.44 -3.03
N LEU A 569 -6.92 -3.48 -3.67
CA LEU A 569 -5.74 -3.42 -4.56
C LEU A 569 -6.01 -2.69 -5.90
N ALA A 570 -7.26 -2.28 -6.15
CA ALA A 570 -7.64 -1.49 -7.31
C ALA A 570 -7.49 0.02 -7.08
N MET A 571 -7.34 0.47 -5.83
CA MET A 571 -7.09 1.88 -5.54
C MET A 571 -5.65 2.25 -5.85
N ALA A 572 -5.42 2.77 -7.06
CA ALA A 572 -4.15 3.35 -7.48
C ALA A 572 -3.85 4.64 -6.68
N LEU A 573 -3.22 4.50 -5.52
CA LEU A 573 -2.79 5.60 -4.68
C LEU A 573 -1.36 6.03 -5.07
N GLY A 574 -1.16 6.62 -6.25
CA GLY A 574 0.22 6.71 -6.78
C GLY A 574 0.55 7.57 -8.00
N SER A 575 -0.28 8.52 -8.42
CA SER A 575 0.22 9.69 -9.17
C SER A 575 -0.71 10.88 -8.97
N GLU A 576 -0.20 12.11 -9.08
CA GLU A 576 -0.99 13.34 -8.92
C GLU A 576 -2.06 13.53 -10.03
N GLU A 577 -2.04 12.71 -11.08
CA GLU A 577 -2.97 12.79 -12.22
C GLU A 577 -4.09 11.72 -12.20
N LEU A 578 -3.95 10.64 -11.42
CA LEU A 578 -4.89 9.50 -11.46
C LEU A 578 -6.10 9.61 -10.52
N PHE A 579 -6.11 10.54 -9.56
CA PHE A 579 -7.22 10.67 -8.59
C PHE A 579 -8.56 11.07 -9.24
N SER A 580 -8.55 11.70 -10.42
CA SER A 580 -9.75 12.17 -11.11
C SER A 580 -10.54 11.08 -11.84
N GLN A 581 -9.92 9.96 -12.20
CA GLN A 581 -10.54 8.93 -13.06
C GLN A 581 -10.89 7.62 -12.33
N HIS A 582 -10.36 7.38 -11.14
CA HIS A 582 -10.41 6.05 -10.49
C HIS A 582 -11.34 5.91 -9.28
N ALA A 583 -12.10 6.94 -8.91
CA ALA A 583 -13.28 6.78 -8.06
C ALA A 583 -14.30 5.77 -8.64
N SER A 584 -14.29 5.59 -9.98
CA SER A 584 -15.14 4.67 -10.73
C SER A 584 -14.61 3.23 -10.81
N ALA A 585 -13.40 2.95 -10.31
CA ALA A 585 -12.63 1.75 -10.66
C ALA A 585 -12.40 0.77 -9.51
N SER A 586 -13.22 0.78 -8.45
CA SER A 586 -13.12 -0.26 -7.42
C SER A 586 -13.30 -1.64 -8.04
N HIS A 587 -12.52 -2.64 -7.60
CA HIS A 587 -12.76 -4.05 -7.97
C HIS A 587 -13.96 -4.63 -7.18
N THR A 588 -14.87 -3.76 -6.74
CA THR A 588 -16.20 -4.09 -6.24
C THR A 588 -17.32 -3.54 -7.15
N SER A 589 -17.01 -2.72 -8.16
CA SER A 589 -17.99 -2.23 -9.16
C SER A 589 -18.75 -3.35 -9.89
N TRP A 590 -18.14 -4.53 -10.10
CA TRP A 590 -18.81 -5.70 -10.66
C TRP A 590 -19.73 -6.43 -9.67
N PHE A 591 -19.57 -6.21 -8.35
CA PHE A 591 -20.63 -6.56 -7.40
C PHE A 591 -21.86 -5.70 -7.67
N GLY A 592 -21.68 -4.45 -8.15
CA GLY A 592 -22.70 -3.51 -8.63
C GLY A 592 -23.17 -2.47 -7.59
N GLU A 593 -24.01 -1.52 -8.03
CA GLU A 593 -24.36 -0.30 -7.26
C GLU A 593 -25.56 -0.41 -6.30
N ASP A 594 -26.47 -1.37 -6.52
CA ASP A 594 -27.69 -1.55 -5.69
C ASP A 594 -27.39 -2.01 -4.24
N PRO A 595 -27.82 -1.27 -3.18
CA PRO A 595 -27.61 -1.64 -1.77
C PRO A 595 -28.32 -2.92 -1.28
N VAL A 596 -28.91 -3.72 -2.17
CA VAL A 596 -29.66 -4.96 -1.84
C VAL A 596 -28.79 -6.24 -1.96
N ARG A 597 -27.51 -6.13 -2.35
CA ARG A 597 -26.63 -7.24 -2.81
C ARG A 597 -26.26 -8.33 -1.79
N SER A 598 -26.40 -8.07 -0.50
CA SER A 598 -26.25 -9.07 0.56
C SER A 598 -27.44 -10.04 0.67
N SER A 599 -28.59 -9.69 0.08
CA SER A 599 -29.82 -10.49 0.16
C SER A 599 -30.04 -11.45 -1.01
N GLN A 600 -29.26 -11.37 -2.09
CA GLN A 600 -29.38 -12.28 -3.24
C GLN A 600 -28.06 -13.02 -3.51
N PRO A 601 -27.65 -13.94 -2.61
CA PRO A 601 -26.37 -14.64 -2.69
C PRO A 601 -26.12 -15.36 -4.03
N LEU A 602 -27.14 -16.00 -4.59
CA LEU A 602 -27.05 -16.72 -5.87
C LEU A 602 -26.57 -15.80 -7.00
N TYR A 603 -27.10 -14.58 -7.06
CA TYR A 603 -26.73 -13.57 -8.05
C TYR A 603 -25.31 -13.06 -7.82
N THR A 604 -24.92 -12.78 -6.57
CA THR A 604 -23.57 -12.28 -6.27
C THR A 604 -22.48 -13.31 -6.57
N PHE A 605 -22.71 -14.59 -6.24
CA PHE A 605 -21.79 -15.66 -6.63
C PHE A 605 -21.77 -15.86 -8.16
N ASN A 606 -22.91 -15.76 -8.85
CA ASN A 606 -22.92 -15.78 -10.32
C ASN A 606 -22.10 -14.63 -10.93
N GLN A 607 -22.25 -13.39 -10.45
CA GLN A 607 -21.44 -12.25 -10.90
C GLN A 607 -19.94 -12.46 -10.67
N TYR A 608 -19.56 -13.04 -9.53
CA TYR A 608 -18.17 -13.43 -9.25
C TYR A 608 -17.64 -14.45 -10.26
N PHE A 609 -18.42 -15.49 -10.55
CA PHE A 609 -18.06 -16.53 -11.53
C PHE A 609 -17.96 -15.98 -12.96
N MET A 610 -18.91 -15.14 -13.38
CA MET A 610 -18.85 -14.45 -14.66
C MET A 610 -17.61 -13.54 -14.74
N LYS A 611 -17.27 -12.83 -13.67
CA LYS A 611 -16.11 -11.91 -13.67
C LYS A 611 -14.76 -12.64 -13.70
N ILE A 612 -14.64 -13.82 -13.07
CA ILE A 612 -13.45 -14.67 -13.25
C ILE A 612 -13.31 -15.06 -14.72
N ALA A 613 -14.36 -15.61 -15.33
CA ALA A 613 -14.34 -16.06 -16.71
C ALA A 613 -14.00 -14.94 -17.72
N GLU A 614 -14.64 -13.78 -17.54
CA GLU A 614 -14.40 -12.57 -18.33
C GLU A 614 -12.94 -12.10 -18.19
N ASN A 615 -12.46 -11.90 -16.96
CA ASN A 615 -11.09 -11.42 -16.71
C ASN A 615 -10.05 -12.39 -17.29
N PHE A 616 -10.20 -13.70 -17.09
CA PHE A 616 -9.28 -14.71 -17.61
C PHE A 616 -9.26 -14.73 -19.14
N HIS A 617 -10.42 -14.58 -19.80
CA HIS A 617 -10.49 -14.48 -21.25
C HIS A 617 -9.80 -13.20 -21.76
N GLN A 618 -10.17 -12.04 -21.21
CA GLN A 618 -9.63 -10.73 -21.61
C GLN A 618 -8.10 -10.66 -21.44
N ARG A 619 -7.56 -11.16 -20.31
CA ARG A 619 -6.13 -11.17 -20.04
C ARG A 619 -5.35 -12.10 -20.98
N ARG A 620 -5.90 -13.26 -21.34
CA ARG A 620 -5.29 -14.11 -22.39
C ARG A 620 -5.30 -13.45 -23.77
N GLN A 621 -6.37 -12.72 -24.14
CA GLN A 621 -6.43 -12.07 -25.45
C GLN A 621 -5.53 -10.83 -25.54
N SER A 622 -5.38 -10.04 -24.47
CA SER A 622 -4.66 -8.75 -24.49
C SER A 622 -3.16 -8.88 -24.81
N VAL A 623 -2.55 -10.03 -24.56
CA VAL A 623 -1.14 -10.32 -24.86
C VAL A 623 -0.94 -11.40 -25.94
N LYS A 624 -2.02 -11.92 -26.55
CA LYS A 624 -1.98 -13.11 -27.44
C LYS A 624 -1.00 -13.00 -28.62
N LEU A 625 -0.73 -11.77 -29.10
CA LEU A 625 0.15 -11.49 -30.24
C LEU A 625 1.52 -10.94 -29.82
N ARG A 626 1.81 -10.85 -28.52
CA ARG A 626 3.10 -10.35 -28.01
C ARG A 626 4.09 -11.51 -27.78
N PRO A 627 5.40 -11.32 -28.03
CA PRO A 627 6.44 -12.27 -27.68
C PRO A 627 6.44 -12.66 -26.19
N ALA A 628 6.67 -13.95 -25.90
CA ALA A 628 6.59 -14.48 -24.54
C ALA A 628 7.66 -13.91 -23.58
N GLN A 629 8.83 -13.55 -24.11
CA GLN A 629 9.98 -13.05 -23.36
C GLN A 629 9.91 -11.54 -23.05
N GLU A 630 8.96 -10.81 -23.64
CA GLU A 630 8.76 -9.39 -23.35
C GLU A 630 8.21 -9.17 -21.93
N LEU A 631 8.46 -7.97 -21.39
CA LEU A 631 7.78 -7.49 -20.20
C LEU A 631 6.27 -7.39 -20.42
N VAL A 632 5.50 -7.67 -19.37
CA VAL A 632 4.07 -7.33 -19.35
C VAL A 632 3.86 -5.83 -19.56
N PRO A 633 2.78 -5.39 -20.24
CA PRO A 633 2.60 -4.00 -20.67
C PRO A 633 2.80 -2.93 -19.59
N MET A 634 2.31 -3.16 -18.37
CA MET A 634 2.48 -2.21 -17.26
C MET A 634 3.92 -2.15 -16.72
N ARG A 635 4.68 -3.25 -16.81
CA ARG A 635 6.10 -3.27 -16.40
C ARG A 635 7.01 -2.64 -17.45
N ASP A 636 6.70 -2.80 -18.74
CA ASP A 636 7.35 -2.04 -19.80
C ASP A 636 7.08 -0.54 -19.65
N ALA A 637 5.81 -0.12 -19.54
CA ALA A 637 5.46 1.28 -19.32
C ALA A 637 6.14 1.89 -18.07
N GLN A 638 6.18 1.14 -16.97
CA GLN A 638 6.92 1.52 -15.77
C GLN A 638 8.43 1.64 -16.03
N LEU A 639 9.05 0.71 -16.76
CA LEU A 639 10.46 0.79 -17.12
C LEU A 639 10.76 2.03 -17.97
N GLN A 640 9.92 2.34 -18.97
CA GLN A 640 10.07 3.56 -19.78
C GLN A 640 9.98 4.84 -18.93
N GLN A 641 9.05 4.90 -17.98
CA GLN A 641 8.94 6.03 -17.05
C GLN A 641 10.19 6.17 -16.16
N ILE A 642 10.74 5.05 -15.68
CA ILE A 642 11.92 5.03 -14.82
C ILE A 642 13.19 5.40 -15.61
N LEU A 643 13.33 4.97 -16.87
CA LEU A 643 14.39 5.38 -17.80
C LEU A 643 14.34 6.89 -18.09
N GLN A 644 13.17 7.49 -18.24
CA GLN A 644 13.03 8.95 -18.37
C GLN A 644 13.39 9.68 -17.07
N GLY A 645 13.09 9.07 -15.91
CA GLY A 645 13.47 9.58 -14.59
C GLY A 645 14.98 9.48 -14.30
N SER A 646 15.66 8.42 -14.76
CA SER A 646 17.09 8.21 -14.52
C SER A 646 17.95 9.33 -15.09
N GLN A 647 17.58 9.87 -16.26
CA GLN A 647 18.27 11.01 -16.92
C GLN A 647 18.35 12.29 -16.08
N ARG A 648 17.59 12.38 -14.98
CA ARG A 648 17.62 13.51 -14.04
C ARG A 648 18.35 13.16 -12.74
N CYS A 649 19.18 12.11 -12.74
CA CYS A 649 20.02 11.75 -11.60
C CYS A 649 21.45 12.25 -11.78
N GLU A 650 22.10 12.53 -10.65
CA GLU A 650 23.56 12.64 -10.53
C GLU A 650 24.10 11.48 -9.70
N SER A 651 25.38 11.18 -9.85
CA SER A 651 26.00 10.01 -9.24
C SER A 651 27.47 10.18 -8.92
N ILE A 652 27.93 9.47 -7.89
CA ILE A 652 29.32 9.28 -7.53
C ILE A 652 29.59 7.77 -7.53
N PRO A 653 30.37 7.23 -8.50
CA PRO A 653 30.82 5.85 -8.48
C PRO A 653 31.64 5.58 -7.20
N CYS A 654 31.36 4.46 -6.55
CA CYS A 654 32.07 3.99 -5.35
C CYS A 654 32.84 2.70 -5.69
N ALA A 655 33.66 2.23 -4.75
CA ALA A 655 34.37 0.96 -4.93
C ALA A 655 33.40 -0.23 -5.07
N ASN A 656 33.80 -1.25 -5.83
CA ASN A 656 33.13 -2.56 -5.96
C ASN A 656 31.71 -2.53 -6.58
N GLY A 657 31.45 -1.71 -7.59
CA GLY A 657 30.15 -1.68 -8.28
C GLY A 657 29.01 -1.04 -7.46
N LEU A 658 29.36 -0.34 -6.39
CA LEU A 658 28.45 0.49 -5.61
C LEU A 658 28.38 1.90 -6.20
N PHE A 659 27.22 2.53 -6.13
CA PHE A 659 27.02 3.91 -6.57
C PHE A 659 26.30 4.71 -5.49
N MET A 660 26.71 5.95 -5.28
CA MET A 660 25.84 6.95 -4.66
C MET A 660 25.09 7.67 -5.77
N VAL A 661 23.76 7.71 -5.73
CA VAL A 661 22.91 8.35 -6.76
C VAL A 661 21.88 9.27 -6.10
N ARG A 662 21.59 10.41 -6.71
CA ARG A 662 20.60 11.39 -6.21
C ARG A 662 19.75 11.91 -7.37
N TYR A 663 18.44 11.91 -7.20
CA TYR A 663 17.51 12.47 -8.19
C TYR A 663 17.41 14.01 -8.04
N LEU A 664 17.44 14.72 -9.18
CA LEU A 664 17.39 16.19 -9.25
C LEU A 664 16.03 16.71 -9.74
N GLY A 665 15.06 15.84 -9.99
CA GLY A 665 13.71 16.22 -10.36
C GLY A 665 12.78 16.49 -9.17
N PRO A 666 11.53 16.89 -9.44
CA PRO A 666 10.52 17.08 -8.41
C PRO A 666 10.17 15.74 -7.75
N THR A 667 10.19 15.69 -6.42
CA THR A 667 9.76 14.52 -5.65
C THR A 667 8.30 14.69 -5.20
N ARG A 668 7.65 13.59 -4.81
CA ARG A 668 6.29 13.56 -4.25
C ARG A 668 6.04 14.59 -3.13
N LEU A 669 7.06 14.90 -2.33
CA LEU A 669 6.97 15.84 -1.22
C LEU A 669 7.49 17.25 -1.55
N GLN A 670 7.96 17.47 -2.78
CA GLN A 670 8.68 18.68 -3.19
C GLN A 670 9.95 18.96 -2.36
N ILE A 671 10.45 17.95 -1.64
CA ILE A 671 11.70 17.96 -0.88
C ILE A 671 12.82 17.43 -1.80
N PRO A 672 14.00 18.06 -1.87
CA PRO A 672 15.11 17.53 -2.66
C PRO A 672 15.46 16.09 -2.26
N ASP A 673 15.65 15.22 -3.24
CA ASP A 673 16.07 13.84 -2.97
C ASP A 673 17.43 13.83 -2.25
N SER A 674 17.65 12.80 -1.44
CA SER A 674 18.90 12.58 -0.72
C SER A 674 19.70 11.48 -1.39
N TRP A 675 21.03 11.51 -1.22
CA TRP A 675 21.92 10.50 -1.78
C TRP A 675 21.51 9.08 -1.35
N ARG A 676 21.23 8.24 -2.34
CA ARG A 676 20.90 6.82 -2.18
C ARG A 676 22.14 5.99 -2.48
N HIS A 677 22.39 4.97 -1.67
CA HIS A 677 23.37 3.95 -2.03
C HIS A 677 22.65 2.91 -2.89
N VAL A 678 23.27 2.57 -4.01
CA VAL A 678 22.79 1.57 -4.97
C VAL A 678 23.83 0.47 -5.05
N ASN A 679 23.37 -0.76 -4.90
CA ASN A 679 24.14 -1.98 -5.05
C ASN A 679 23.53 -2.81 -6.17
N LEU A 680 24.19 -2.81 -7.33
CA LEU A 680 23.72 -3.52 -8.52
C LEU A 680 23.87 -5.04 -8.39
N VAL A 681 24.73 -5.53 -7.49
CA VAL A 681 24.94 -6.98 -7.28
C VAL A 681 23.79 -7.58 -6.48
N ASP A 682 23.44 -6.96 -5.35
CA ASP A 682 22.43 -7.48 -4.42
C ASP A 682 21.00 -6.96 -4.70
N TRP A 683 20.81 -6.18 -5.78
CA TRP A 683 19.54 -5.50 -6.13
C TRP A 683 18.98 -4.62 -5.01
N GLU A 684 19.87 -3.91 -4.30
CA GLU A 684 19.51 -3.03 -3.19
C GLU A 684 19.66 -1.56 -3.57
N CYS A 685 18.66 -0.75 -3.22
CA CYS A 685 18.79 0.71 -3.14
C CYS A 685 18.31 1.21 -1.78
N THR A 686 18.95 2.23 -1.20
CA THR A 686 18.47 2.86 0.04
C THR A 686 17.28 3.80 -0.15
N CYS A 687 16.65 3.84 -1.35
CA CYS A 687 15.28 4.33 -1.51
C CYS A 687 14.23 3.24 -1.22
N GLN A 688 14.65 1.98 -1.09
CA GLN A 688 13.84 0.79 -0.82
C GLN A 688 12.81 0.41 -1.90
N ASP A 689 12.54 1.27 -2.91
CA ASP A 689 11.64 0.95 -4.03
C ASP A 689 12.04 -0.30 -4.80
N TRP A 690 13.34 -0.54 -5.01
CA TRP A 690 13.81 -1.71 -5.78
C TRP A 690 13.37 -3.01 -5.09
N GLN A 691 13.59 -3.07 -3.77
CA GLN A 691 13.22 -4.19 -2.92
C GLN A 691 11.70 -4.31 -2.74
N ASP A 692 10.98 -3.19 -2.64
CA ASP A 692 9.53 -3.15 -2.45
C ASP A 692 8.73 -3.52 -3.73
N GLN A 693 9.19 -3.06 -4.90
CA GLN A 693 8.54 -3.32 -6.19
C GLN A 693 9.01 -4.63 -6.86
N GLN A 694 10.14 -5.19 -6.39
CA GLN A 694 10.91 -6.24 -7.07
C GLN A 694 11.24 -5.88 -8.53
N PHE A 695 11.51 -4.59 -8.75
CA PHE A 695 11.74 -3.97 -10.07
C PHE A 695 12.64 -2.74 -9.89
N PRO A 696 13.61 -2.47 -10.77
CA PRO A 696 14.62 -1.43 -10.55
C PRO A 696 14.00 -0.04 -10.38
N CYS A 697 14.49 0.70 -9.39
CA CYS A 697 14.16 2.11 -9.20
C CYS A 697 15.00 3.01 -10.13
N LEU A 698 14.67 4.31 -10.20
CA LEU A 698 15.41 5.27 -11.04
C LEU A 698 16.90 5.37 -10.67
N HIS A 699 17.24 5.19 -9.39
CA HIS A 699 18.64 5.17 -8.94
C HIS A 699 19.38 3.92 -9.43
N ALA A 700 18.68 2.78 -9.50
CA ALA A 700 19.22 1.51 -9.99
C ALA A 700 19.47 1.54 -11.50
N ILE A 701 18.51 2.07 -12.27
CA ILE A 701 18.67 2.26 -13.72
C ILE A 701 19.85 3.19 -14.00
N HIS A 702 19.92 4.37 -13.39
CA HIS A 702 21.02 5.32 -13.57
C HIS A 702 22.41 4.71 -13.26
N ALA A 703 22.51 3.96 -12.16
CA ALA A 703 23.74 3.26 -11.81
C ALA A 703 24.10 2.17 -12.84
N ALA A 704 23.13 1.41 -13.33
CA ALA A 704 23.34 0.36 -14.32
C ALA A 704 23.72 0.90 -15.71
N GLU A 705 23.19 2.07 -16.10
CA GLU A 705 23.60 2.78 -17.32
C GLU A 705 25.10 3.15 -17.27
N LEU A 706 25.59 3.59 -16.11
CA LEU A 706 27.01 3.92 -15.90
C LEU A 706 27.92 2.69 -15.78
N ASP A 707 27.42 1.60 -15.18
CA ASP A 707 28.08 0.29 -15.10
C ASP A 707 28.05 -0.49 -16.42
N GLN A 708 27.43 0.07 -17.47
CA GLN A 708 27.19 -0.56 -18.79
C GLN A 708 26.46 -1.91 -18.70
N ARG A 709 25.61 -2.05 -17.68
CA ARG A 709 24.93 -3.29 -17.32
C ARG A 709 23.56 -3.40 -17.99
N ARG A 710 23.23 -4.58 -18.53
CA ARG A 710 21.96 -4.81 -19.23
C ARG A 710 20.78 -4.72 -18.26
N MET A 711 19.72 -4.01 -18.64
CA MET A 711 18.55 -3.72 -17.79
C MET A 711 17.77 -4.98 -17.36
N ASP A 712 17.77 -6.02 -18.20
CA ASP A 712 17.20 -7.33 -17.90
C ASP A 712 17.93 -8.11 -16.78
N THR A 713 19.06 -7.60 -16.28
CA THR A 713 19.80 -8.16 -15.13
C THR A 713 19.47 -7.48 -13.80
N LEU A 714 18.44 -6.64 -13.77
CA LEU A 714 18.03 -5.81 -12.61
C LEU A 714 16.69 -6.23 -11.99
N TYR A 715 16.02 -7.22 -12.56
CA TYR A 715 14.74 -7.77 -12.08
C TYR A 715 14.62 -9.24 -12.50
N ASP A 716 13.67 -9.95 -11.90
CA ASP A 716 13.31 -11.29 -12.36
C ASP A 716 12.55 -11.19 -13.70
N VAL A 717 13.27 -11.46 -14.79
CA VAL A 717 12.74 -11.46 -16.15
C VAL A 717 11.59 -12.46 -16.31
N LYS A 718 11.60 -13.59 -15.61
CA LYS A 718 10.58 -14.61 -15.71
C LYS A 718 9.28 -14.10 -15.07
N LEU A 719 9.32 -13.63 -13.83
CA LEU A 719 8.12 -13.16 -13.12
C LEU A 719 7.45 -11.97 -13.83
N ASN A 720 8.23 -11.08 -14.43
CA ASN A 720 7.71 -9.90 -15.15
C ASN A 720 7.39 -10.17 -16.63
N SER A 721 7.58 -11.39 -17.13
CA SER A 721 7.35 -11.76 -18.54
C SER A 721 5.89 -11.99 -18.92
N ILE A 722 5.61 -11.87 -20.21
CA ILE A 722 4.35 -12.30 -20.83
C ILE A 722 4.16 -13.83 -20.74
N GLU A 723 5.23 -14.63 -20.71
CA GLU A 723 5.16 -16.07 -20.45
C GLU A 723 4.54 -16.37 -19.07
N ASN A 724 5.02 -15.72 -18.01
CA ASN A 724 4.47 -15.86 -16.66
C ASN A 724 3.04 -15.33 -16.57
N TYR A 725 2.71 -14.27 -17.30
CA TYR A 725 1.36 -13.74 -17.41
C TYR A 725 0.38 -14.71 -18.11
N LEU A 726 0.82 -15.38 -19.17
CA LEU A 726 0.03 -16.41 -19.85
C LEU A 726 -0.13 -17.65 -18.97
N ALA A 727 0.90 -18.05 -18.23
CA ALA A 727 0.84 -19.14 -17.26
C ALA A 727 -0.14 -18.83 -16.10
N CYS A 728 -0.15 -17.59 -15.61
CA CYS A 728 -1.10 -17.08 -14.61
C CYS A 728 -2.56 -17.31 -15.03
N TYR A 729 -2.87 -17.13 -16.31
CA TYR A 729 -4.22 -17.29 -16.87
C TYR A 729 -4.37 -18.52 -17.76
N ALA A 730 -3.53 -19.55 -17.62
CA ALA A 730 -3.62 -20.75 -18.45
C ALA A 730 -4.90 -21.55 -18.17
N ASP A 731 -5.26 -21.71 -16.90
CA ASP A 731 -6.44 -22.48 -16.48
C ASP A 731 -7.76 -21.82 -16.98
N GLY A 732 -8.67 -22.66 -17.44
CA GLY A 732 -10.03 -22.24 -17.79
C GLY A 732 -10.92 -22.15 -16.55
N PHE A 733 -11.84 -21.18 -16.55
CA PHE A 733 -12.95 -21.16 -15.61
C PHE A 733 -14.27 -21.13 -16.38
N VAL A 734 -15.16 -22.07 -16.08
CA VAL A 734 -16.45 -22.27 -16.73
C VAL A 734 -17.56 -21.77 -15.79
N PRO A 735 -18.13 -20.57 -16.02
CA PRO A 735 -19.26 -20.10 -15.24
C PRO A 735 -20.52 -20.90 -15.60
N TRP A 736 -21.45 -21.02 -14.67
CA TRP A 736 -22.74 -21.67 -14.91
C TRP A 736 -23.89 -20.65 -14.87
N PRO A 737 -24.75 -20.56 -15.90
CA PRO A 737 -25.92 -19.68 -15.86
C PRO A 737 -26.92 -20.11 -14.78
N MET A 738 -27.53 -19.15 -14.07
CA MET A 738 -28.48 -19.43 -12.98
C MET A 738 -29.80 -20.06 -13.46
N ASP A 739 -30.10 -19.93 -14.75
CA ASP A 739 -31.31 -20.36 -15.45
C ASP A 739 -31.11 -21.64 -16.28
N ALA A 740 -29.87 -22.04 -16.57
CA ALA A 740 -29.56 -23.20 -17.42
C ALA A 740 -29.80 -24.57 -16.76
N ALA A 741 -30.06 -24.63 -15.45
CA ALA A 741 -30.37 -25.87 -14.75
C ALA A 741 -31.53 -25.67 -13.75
N SER A 742 -32.38 -26.70 -13.61
CA SER A 742 -33.32 -26.85 -12.50
C SER A 742 -32.55 -27.18 -11.22
N ILE A 743 -31.85 -26.17 -10.69
CA ILE A 743 -31.25 -26.23 -9.36
C ILE A 743 -32.42 -26.23 -8.39
N GLU A 744 -32.74 -27.41 -7.87
CA GLU A 744 -33.83 -27.58 -6.92
C GLU A 744 -33.51 -26.80 -5.64
N PRO A 745 -34.47 -26.01 -5.12
CA PRO A 745 -34.27 -25.28 -3.87
C PRO A 745 -34.27 -26.28 -2.71
N ASP A 746 -33.25 -26.23 -1.85
CA ASP A 746 -33.30 -26.90 -0.56
C ASP A 746 -34.34 -26.21 0.34
N THR A 747 -35.56 -26.73 0.34
CA THR A 747 -36.67 -26.18 1.13
C THR A 747 -36.52 -26.43 2.63
N SER A 748 -35.58 -27.28 3.05
CA SER A 748 -35.24 -27.47 4.46
C SER A 748 -34.37 -26.32 5.01
N LEU A 749 -33.60 -25.68 4.13
CA LEU A 749 -32.80 -24.51 4.47
C LEU A 749 -33.68 -23.29 4.75
N LYS A 750 -33.60 -22.80 5.98
CA LYS A 750 -34.18 -21.52 6.41
C LYS A 750 -33.20 -20.39 6.08
N SER A 751 -33.67 -19.43 5.28
CA SER A 751 -32.94 -18.19 5.05
C SER A 751 -32.94 -17.32 6.31
N PRO A 752 -32.04 -16.32 6.44
CA PRO A 752 -32.06 -15.43 7.60
C PRO A 752 -33.38 -14.64 7.74
N LEU A 753 -34.17 -14.48 6.66
CA LEU A 753 -35.54 -13.92 6.72
C LEU A 753 -36.47 -14.71 7.62
N ASP A 754 -36.34 -16.03 7.63
CA ASP A 754 -37.31 -16.94 8.24
C ASP A 754 -37.26 -16.90 9.78
N PHE A 755 -36.15 -16.38 10.34
CA PHE A 755 -35.99 -16.13 11.77
C PHE A 755 -36.45 -14.72 12.17
N VAL A 756 -36.41 -13.75 11.25
CA VAL A 756 -36.84 -12.35 11.49
C VAL A 756 -38.36 -12.21 11.34
N PHE A 757 -38.91 -12.84 10.31
CA PHE A 757 -40.33 -12.77 9.93
C PHE A 757 -41.14 -13.99 10.39
N ALA A 758 -40.70 -14.68 11.44
CA ALA A 758 -41.38 -15.85 11.98
C ALA A 758 -42.86 -15.53 12.31
N GLU A 759 -43.78 -16.17 11.60
CA GLU A 759 -45.21 -16.03 11.83
C GLU A 759 -45.59 -16.70 13.16
N ASP A 760 -46.49 -16.08 13.92
CA ASP A 760 -47.11 -16.76 15.05
C ASP A 760 -48.14 -17.79 14.56
N ALA A 761 -48.56 -18.69 15.45
CA ALA A 761 -49.47 -19.80 15.13
C ALA A 761 -50.86 -19.39 14.60
N SER A 762 -51.14 -18.07 14.47
CA SER A 762 -52.36 -17.53 13.88
C SER A 762 -52.21 -17.07 12.41
N GLY A 763 -51.01 -17.16 11.83
CA GLY A 763 -50.73 -16.66 10.47
C GLY A 763 -50.85 -15.14 10.35
N ARG A 764 -50.64 -14.41 11.46
CA ARG A 764 -50.62 -12.95 11.49
C ARG A 764 -49.24 -12.48 11.92
N ARG A 765 -48.72 -11.46 11.24
CA ARG A 765 -47.54 -10.72 11.74
C ARG A 765 -47.96 -10.01 13.04
N LYS A 766 -47.12 -10.12 14.10
CA LYS A 766 -47.32 -9.36 15.34
C LYS A 766 -47.45 -7.87 15.00
N PRO A 767 -48.50 -7.16 15.49
CA PRO A 767 -48.53 -5.71 15.40
C PRO A 767 -47.31 -5.13 16.14
N GLY A 768 -46.57 -4.23 15.49
CA GLY A 768 -45.48 -3.49 16.12
C GLY A 768 -45.95 -2.74 17.37
N PRO A 769 -45.05 -2.35 18.29
CA PRO A 769 -45.41 -1.61 19.49
C PRO A 769 -46.20 -0.36 19.11
N LYS A 770 -47.37 -0.14 19.74
CA LYS A 770 -48.14 1.10 19.47
C LYS A 770 -47.24 2.31 19.71
N PRO A 771 -47.15 3.27 18.77
CA PRO A 771 -46.30 4.44 18.95
C PRO A 771 -46.75 5.18 20.20
N LYS A 772 -45.81 5.39 21.13
CA LYS A 772 -46.04 6.24 22.30
C LYS A 772 -46.22 7.67 21.78
N ASN A 773 -47.46 8.16 21.79
CA ASN A 773 -47.75 9.57 21.50
C ASN A 773 -46.83 10.45 22.34
N LYS A 774 -45.86 11.12 21.70
CA LYS A 774 -45.12 12.23 22.31
C LYS A 774 -46.15 13.30 22.66
N LYS A 775 -46.55 13.38 23.93
CA LYS A 775 -47.19 14.58 24.45
C LYS A 775 -46.17 15.71 24.28
N SER A 776 -46.54 16.75 23.54
CA SER A 776 -45.73 17.95 23.42
C SER A 776 -45.56 18.60 24.79
N LYS A 777 -44.30 18.79 25.19
CA LYS A 777 -43.83 19.80 26.12
C LYS A 777 -42.49 20.29 25.60
#